data_AF-A0A9N9T2Q7-F1
#
_entry.id   AF-A0A9N9T2Q7-F1
#
_cell.length_a   1.000
_cell.length_b   1.000
_cell.length_c   1.000
_cell.angle_alpha   90.00
_cell.angle_beta   90.00
_cell.angle_gamma   90.00
#
_symmetry.space_group_name_H-M   'P 1'
#
loop_
_entity.id
_entity.type
_entity.pdbx_description
1 polymer ?
#
loop_
_entity_poly.entity_id
_entity_poly.type
_entity_poly.pdbx_seq_one_letter_code
_entity_poly.pdbx_strand_id
1 'polypeptide(L)'
;MSTLDRGNAIAVAPDGKRVQSREQKEWHGVRCTRGVNSGKWGFEATVTDEGLCRVGWSTLTANLDLGTDRLGFGFGGTGKKSNNKQFDNYGEPFGKSDVITCLLDADSGEIKFLKNGVNLGTAFKADKQIISQGMFPAVVLKNAEMEFNFGGTPFKHSLPDEYKPIIGIPNDKVFKNTNGQNDEAGQGIKLMNNAPQAIIIEPSRELAEQTSEQIKKFKKYLSDPEIRELLVIGGINIKTQISHLQNVGADIIVGTPGRLEDLITGGYLSLANCRFFILDEADGLLKQGYTNLIEQLHRQMPKVTSDGKRLQMIVCSATLHAFEVKKMAEKLMYFPTWVDLKGEDAVPETVHHVVVTVDPQKDKSWGTLRRHINTDGVHNEDNVRPGNNSPETLSEAVKLLKGEYCIRAIDKHNMDRAIIFCRTKLDCDNLEKYMKLIDRNRYSCVCLHGDRRPNERKANLETFKNNKVKFLICTDVAARGLDITGLPFMINVTLPDEKSNYVHRIGRVGRAERMGLAISLVSTVPEKVWYHGEWCSSRGRNCWNTNLIDNQPKGCCIWYNEPQFIADIEEHLNITIQQIGPDMEVPQDEFEGKVIYGEKRRNLGSLYENHTAQMAPIVRELTKLESSAQLLYVQRHLTKLARTC
;
A
#
# COMPACT_ATOMS: atom_id res chain seq x y z
N MET A 1 22.09 18.64 17.73
CA MET A 1 21.16 17.64 18.29
C MET A 1 21.54 16.25 17.79
N SER A 2 21.41 15.22 18.64
CA SER A 2 21.73 13.83 18.28
C SER A 2 20.66 13.23 17.37
N THR A 3 21.06 12.52 16.31
CA THR A 3 20.13 11.73 15.49
C THR A 3 19.80 10.37 16.10
N LEU A 4 20.54 9.98 17.16
CA LEU A 4 20.50 8.65 17.78
C LEU A 4 19.84 8.68 19.17
N ASP A 5 20.14 9.69 20.00
CA ASP A 5 19.58 9.85 21.34
C ASP A 5 18.31 10.71 21.32
N ARG A 6 17.24 10.14 20.73
CA ARG A 6 15.95 10.80 20.50
C ARG A 6 14.76 9.85 20.68
N GLY A 7 13.60 10.41 20.99
CA GLY A 7 12.33 9.69 21.00
C GLY A 7 11.85 9.34 19.59
N ASN A 8 11.02 8.30 19.48
CA ASN A 8 10.62 7.71 18.20
C ASN A 8 9.93 8.69 17.23
N ALA A 9 9.20 9.68 17.75
CA ALA A 9 8.48 10.67 16.94
C ALA A 9 9.20 12.04 16.81
N ILE A 10 10.50 12.10 17.12
CA ILE A 10 11.32 13.30 16.91
C ILE A 10 12.10 13.19 15.60
N ALA A 11 11.96 14.15 14.69
CA ALA A 11 12.85 14.31 13.55
C ALA A 11 13.94 15.34 13.86
N VAL A 12 15.18 15.04 13.48
CA VAL A 12 16.34 15.95 13.61
C VAL A 12 16.92 16.15 12.22
N ALA A 13 17.13 17.40 11.81
CA ALA A 13 17.75 17.71 10.53
C ALA A 13 19.21 17.19 10.49
N PRO A 14 19.77 16.89 9.30
CA PRO A 14 21.12 16.34 9.18
C PRO A 14 22.24 17.20 9.79
N ASP A 15 22.05 18.52 9.85
CA ASP A 15 22.98 19.45 10.49
C ASP A 15 22.85 19.49 12.03
N GLY A 16 21.85 18.79 12.57
CA GLY A 16 21.54 18.74 13.99
C GLY A 16 20.98 20.05 14.55
N LYS A 17 20.62 21.03 13.72
CA LYS A 17 20.18 22.36 14.16
C LYS A 17 18.66 22.51 14.18
N ARG A 18 17.91 21.69 13.46
CA ARG A 18 16.44 21.74 13.49
C ARG A 18 15.85 20.45 14.06
N VAL A 19 14.84 20.58 14.91
CA VAL A 19 14.15 19.48 15.57
C VAL A 19 12.64 19.67 15.45
N GLN A 20 11.92 18.62 15.07
CA GLN A 20 10.48 18.65 14.88
C GLN A 20 9.82 17.42 15.52
N SER A 21 8.65 17.61 16.12
CA SER A 21 7.69 16.53 16.43
C SER A 21 6.32 16.94 15.91
N ARG A 22 5.63 16.03 15.23
CA ARG A 22 4.22 16.22 14.79
C ARG A 22 3.23 15.36 15.60
N GLU A 23 3.72 14.70 16.64
CA GLU A 23 2.88 13.92 17.57
C GLU A 23 2.04 14.87 18.43
N GLN A 24 0.72 14.65 18.45
CA GLN A 24 -0.25 15.52 19.11
C GLN A 24 -0.61 15.07 20.52
N LYS A 25 -0.33 13.82 20.90
CA LYS A 25 -0.72 13.25 22.20
C LYS A 25 0.47 13.14 23.15
N GLU A 26 1.58 12.60 22.68
CA GLU A 26 2.76 12.29 23.49
C GLU A 26 3.88 13.31 23.33
N TRP A 27 4.75 13.37 24.34
CA TRP A 27 5.95 14.20 24.32
C TRP A 27 7.14 13.35 23.88
N HIS A 28 7.93 13.87 22.95
CA HIS A 28 9.16 13.22 22.52
C HIS A 28 10.30 14.22 22.51
N GLY A 29 11.48 13.80 22.93
CA GLY A 29 12.63 14.69 23.01
C GLY A 29 13.91 14.12 22.45
N VAL A 30 14.94 14.94 22.43
CA VAL A 30 16.27 14.65 21.91
C VAL A 30 17.31 15.39 22.75
N ARG A 31 18.47 14.76 22.92
CA ARG A 31 19.65 15.36 23.54
C ARG A 31 20.74 15.64 22.51
N CYS A 32 21.63 16.57 22.82
CA CYS A 32 22.80 16.86 22.00
C CYS A 32 23.90 15.79 22.11
N THR A 33 24.79 15.77 21.12
CA THR A 33 25.93 14.83 21.06
C THR A 33 27.11 15.24 21.94
N ARG A 34 27.16 16.51 22.36
CA ARG A 34 28.22 17.12 23.18
C ARG A 34 27.58 17.79 24.39
N GLY A 35 28.20 17.60 25.55
CA GLY A 35 27.81 18.18 26.83
C GLY A 35 29.01 18.73 27.60
N VAL A 36 28.74 19.32 28.76
CA VAL A 36 29.70 20.03 29.61
C VAL A 36 29.53 19.67 31.08
N ASN A 37 30.59 19.77 31.87
CA ASN A 37 30.56 19.53 33.32
C ASN A 37 31.31 20.60 34.13
N SER A 38 31.87 21.63 33.48
CA SER A 38 32.61 22.73 34.10
C SER A 38 32.55 23.97 33.22
N GLY A 39 32.68 25.17 33.80
CA GLY A 39 32.59 26.44 33.10
C GLY A 39 31.17 26.93 32.79
N LYS A 40 31.08 28.10 32.14
CA LYS A 40 29.83 28.81 31.83
C LYS A 40 29.51 28.75 30.34
N TRP A 41 28.39 28.11 29.98
CA TRP A 41 28.03 27.78 28.61
C TRP A 41 26.61 28.18 28.23
N GLY A 42 26.41 28.53 26.96
CA GLY A 42 25.10 28.90 26.44
C GLY A 42 24.81 28.40 25.02
N PHE A 43 23.53 28.24 24.72
CA PHE A 43 23.00 28.01 23.36
C PHE A 43 21.66 28.72 23.18
N GLU A 44 21.26 28.95 21.93
CA GLU A 44 19.95 29.52 21.59
C GLU A 44 19.05 28.47 20.95
N ALA A 45 17.76 28.58 21.26
CA ALA A 45 16.69 27.79 20.68
C ALA A 45 15.55 28.72 20.26
N THR A 46 15.20 28.70 18.98
CA THR A 46 14.11 29.50 18.39
C THR A 46 12.94 28.59 18.09
N VAL A 47 11.73 28.98 18.50
CA VAL A 47 10.51 28.26 18.11
C VAL A 47 10.15 28.63 16.67
N THR A 48 10.16 27.68 15.75
CA THR A 48 9.90 27.94 14.32
C THR A 48 8.47 27.62 13.90
N ASP A 49 7.75 26.84 14.70
CA ASP A 49 6.35 26.49 14.44
C ASP A 49 5.51 26.37 15.72
N GLU A 50 4.19 26.52 15.59
CA GLU A 50 3.26 26.44 16.73
C GLU A 50 3.27 25.05 17.37
N GLY A 51 3.04 24.99 18.68
CA GLY A 51 3.01 23.75 19.46
C GLY A 51 3.54 23.92 20.88
N LEU A 52 3.67 22.80 21.60
CA LEU A 52 4.23 22.78 22.95
C LEU A 52 5.68 22.29 22.94
N CYS A 53 6.55 23.02 23.63
CA CYS A 53 7.97 22.69 23.74
C CYS A 53 8.47 22.91 25.17
N ARG A 54 9.51 22.17 25.56
CA ARG A 54 10.38 22.46 26.70
C ARG A 54 11.83 22.31 26.26
N VAL A 55 12.66 23.30 26.56
CA VAL A 55 14.09 23.33 26.20
C VAL A 55 14.95 23.54 27.45
N GLY A 56 16.16 23.00 27.45
CA GLY A 56 17.10 23.21 28.55
C GLY A 56 18.23 22.19 28.56
N TRP A 57 18.52 21.65 29.73
CA TRP A 57 19.70 20.82 29.98
C TRP A 57 19.30 19.50 30.64
N SER A 58 19.99 18.41 30.29
CA SER A 58 19.81 17.13 30.98
C SER A 58 21.09 16.32 31.01
N THR A 59 21.19 15.38 31.96
CA THR A 59 22.26 14.39 31.96
C THR A 59 22.02 13.30 30.93
N LEU A 60 23.03 12.47 30.68
CA LEU A 60 22.95 11.32 29.78
C LEU A 60 21.96 10.23 30.24
N THR A 61 21.68 10.14 31.54
CA THR A 61 20.78 9.14 32.14
C THR A 61 19.35 9.66 32.35
N ALA A 62 19.10 10.94 32.09
CA ALA A 62 17.76 11.52 32.14
C ALA A 62 16.83 10.90 31.08
N ASN A 63 15.52 10.99 31.31
CA ASN A 63 14.52 10.68 30.30
C ASN A 63 14.53 11.74 29.18
N LEU A 64 14.12 11.33 27.99
CA LEU A 64 13.95 12.25 26.85
C LEU A 64 12.69 13.11 26.95
N ASP A 65 11.85 12.90 27.97
CA ASP A 65 10.79 13.84 28.37
C ASP A 65 11.36 14.86 29.38
N LEU A 66 11.94 15.94 28.86
CA LEU A 66 12.72 16.89 29.65
C LEU A 66 11.90 17.51 30.80
N GLY A 67 12.37 17.31 32.04
CA GLY A 67 11.75 17.86 33.25
C GLY A 67 10.86 16.88 34.02
N THR A 68 10.66 15.64 33.53
CA THR A 68 9.84 14.62 34.23
C THR A 68 10.64 13.74 35.20
N ASP A 69 11.94 13.97 35.35
CA ASP A 69 12.79 13.34 36.34
C ASP A 69 13.74 14.36 36.96
N ARG A 70 14.54 13.93 37.94
CA ARG A 70 15.47 14.78 38.70
C ARG A 70 16.67 15.26 37.89
N LEU A 71 16.96 14.64 36.75
CA LEU A 71 18.18 14.83 35.96
C LEU A 71 17.97 15.69 34.71
N GLY A 72 16.71 16.03 34.38
CA GLY A 72 16.34 16.94 33.31
C GLY A 72 15.79 18.28 33.83
N PHE A 73 16.27 19.38 33.27
CA PHE A 73 15.93 20.75 33.66
C PHE A 73 15.40 21.50 32.43
N GLY A 74 14.08 21.74 32.39
CA GLY A 74 13.41 22.33 31.24
C GLY A 74 12.74 23.66 31.54
N PHE A 75 12.66 24.52 30.53
CA PHE A 75 11.80 25.70 30.48
C PHE A 75 10.83 25.55 29.31
N GLY A 76 9.53 25.62 29.59
CA GLY A 76 8.47 25.32 28.64
C GLY A 76 7.75 26.55 28.09
N GLY A 77 7.20 26.41 26.87
CA GLY A 77 6.46 27.48 26.17
C GLY A 77 5.26 28.02 26.96
N THR A 78 4.80 27.31 27.99
CA THR A 78 3.75 27.78 28.91
C THR A 78 4.26 28.72 30.02
N GLY A 79 5.54 29.11 30.01
CA GLY A 79 6.15 29.99 31.01
C GLY A 79 6.59 29.28 32.29
N LYS A 80 6.53 27.94 32.30
CA LYS A 80 6.86 27.12 33.46
C LYS A 80 8.25 26.51 33.35
N LYS A 81 8.99 26.50 34.46
CA LYS A 81 10.19 25.66 34.62
C LYS A 81 9.77 24.28 35.13
N SER A 82 10.49 23.24 34.70
CA SER A 82 10.18 21.85 35.06
C SER A 82 11.40 21.01 35.42
N ASN A 83 11.32 20.34 36.57
CA ASN A 83 12.26 19.31 37.03
C ASN A 83 11.50 18.35 37.96
N ASN A 84 11.80 17.05 37.89
CA ASN A 84 11.19 16.01 38.73
C ASN A 84 9.64 16.01 38.75
N LYS A 85 9.02 16.24 37.58
CA LYS A 85 7.55 16.37 37.39
C LYS A 85 6.90 17.53 38.16
N GLN A 86 7.69 18.46 38.69
CA GLN A 86 7.19 19.73 39.23
C GLN A 86 7.22 20.78 38.12
N PHE A 87 6.17 21.59 38.01
CA PHE A 87 5.99 22.58 36.95
C PHE A 87 5.61 23.92 37.57
N ASP A 88 6.63 24.73 37.86
CA ASP A 88 6.48 25.99 38.58
C ASP A 88 6.49 27.17 37.61
N ASN A 89 5.71 28.21 37.94
CA ASN A 89 5.78 29.48 37.22
C ASN A 89 7.18 30.08 37.39
N TYR A 90 7.77 30.54 36.29
CA TYR A 90 9.14 31.06 36.30
C TYR A 90 9.31 32.27 35.41
N GLY A 91 8.81 32.22 34.18
CA GLY A 91 8.87 33.33 33.25
C GLY A 91 7.58 33.45 32.46
N GLU A 92 7.57 34.36 31.49
CA GLU A 92 6.44 34.49 30.59
C GLU A 92 6.36 33.31 29.60
N PRO A 93 5.15 32.94 29.16
CA PRO A 93 4.95 32.04 28.02
C PRO A 93 5.72 32.50 26.77
N PHE A 94 6.15 31.57 25.95
CA PHE A 94 6.85 31.82 24.69
C PHE A 94 6.37 30.86 23.60
N GLY A 95 6.45 31.30 22.35
CA GLY A 95 5.94 30.56 21.20
C GLY A 95 6.67 30.93 19.92
N LYS A 96 6.01 30.73 18.78
CA LYS A 96 6.60 30.93 17.45
C LYS A 96 7.31 32.28 17.33
N SER A 97 8.54 32.26 16.83
CA SER A 97 9.47 33.38 16.67
C SER A 97 10.21 33.86 17.92
N ASP A 98 9.83 33.40 19.12
CA ASP A 98 10.60 33.67 20.33
C ASP A 98 11.91 32.89 20.35
N VAL A 99 12.94 33.51 20.91
CA VAL A 99 14.27 32.92 21.11
C VAL A 99 14.54 32.74 22.59
N ILE A 100 14.86 31.51 22.96
CA ILE A 100 15.26 31.13 24.31
C ILE A 100 16.76 30.88 24.33
N THR A 101 17.49 31.68 25.09
CA THR A 101 18.90 31.42 25.38
C THR A 101 18.98 30.60 26.66
N CYS A 102 19.50 29.39 26.56
CA CYS A 102 19.69 28.47 27.69
C CYS A 102 21.12 28.61 28.22
N LEU A 103 21.27 28.97 29.49
CA LEU A 103 22.55 29.21 30.15
C LEU A 103 22.78 28.18 31.27
N LEU A 104 24.02 27.70 31.36
CA LEU A 104 24.49 26.80 32.41
C LEU A 104 25.82 27.32 32.95
N ASP A 105 25.87 27.63 34.24
CA ASP A 105 27.10 27.77 35.00
C ASP A 105 27.36 26.43 35.71
N ALA A 106 28.20 25.59 35.11
CA ALA A 106 28.50 24.27 35.64
C ALA A 106 29.40 24.34 36.90
N ASP A 107 30.08 25.46 37.16
CA ASP A 107 30.95 25.60 38.33
C ASP A 107 30.11 25.86 39.60
N SER A 108 29.05 26.66 39.47
CA SER A 108 28.09 26.96 40.54
C SER A 108 26.86 26.05 40.56
N GLY A 109 26.60 25.34 39.47
CA GLY A 109 25.41 24.49 39.24
C GLY A 109 24.17 25.27 38.83
N GLU A 110 24.32 26.55 38.47
CA GLU A 110 23.20 27.43 38.17
C GLU A 110 22.70 27.27 36.72
N ILE A 111 21.38 27.14 36.55
CA ILE A 111 20.74 27.10 35.23
C ILE A 111 19.78 28.29 35.09
N LYS A 112 19.93 29.04 34.00
CA LYS A 112 19.20 30.28 33.69
C LYS A 112 18.67 30.24 32.26
N PHE A 113 17.63 31.03 32.01
CA PHE A 113 17.06 31.23 30.67
C PHE A 113 16.87 32.71 30.40
N LEU A 114 17.14 33.13 29.17
CA LEU A 114 16.72 34.44 28.66
C LEU A 114 15.64 34.21 27.60
N LYS A 115 14.59 35.04 27.63
CA LYS A 115 13.59 35.11 26.56
C LYS A 115 13.83 36.38 25.76
N ASN A 116 14.13 36.26 24.48
CA ASN A 116 14.43 37.38 23.58
C ASN A 116 15.49 38.34 24.16
N GLY A 117 16.51 37.79 24.83
CA GLY A 117 17.58 38.55 25.48
C GLY A 117 17.27 39.05 26.89
N VAL A 118 16.03 38.95 27.38
CA VAL A 118 15.65 39.35 28.74
C VAL A 118 15.91 38.21 29.72
N ASN A 119 16.74 38.46 30.74
CA ASN A 119 17.09 37.50 31.78
C ASN A 119 15.91 37.24 32.73
N LEU A 120 15.50 35.97 32.86
CA LEU A 120 14.36 35.55 33.69
C LEU A 120 14.77 35.20 35.14
N GLY A 121 16.05 35.39 35.50
CA GLY A 121 16.60 35.01 36.80
C GLY A 121 16.96 33.53 36.89
N THR A 122 17.33 33.05 38.07
CA THR A 122 17.78 31.67 38.27
C THR A 122 16.61 30.69 38.24
N ALA A 123 16.64 29.73 37.29
CA ALA A 123 15.61 28.70 37.20
C ALA A 123 15.89 27.55 38.18
N PHE A 124 17.13 27.05 38.16
CA PHE A 124 17.54 25.89 38.95
C PHE A 124 18.93 26.07 39.53
N LYS A 125 19.19 25.35 40.62
CA LYS A 125 20.52 25.17 41.21
C LYS A 125 20.74 23.67 41.37
N ALA A 126 21.45 23.07 40.42
CA ALA A 126 21.71 21.64 40.36
C ALA A 126 22.93 21.27 41.24
N ASP A 127 22.86 20.12 41.88
CA ASP A 127 23.96 19.62 42.71
C ASP A 127 25.19 19.29 41.86
N LYS A 128 26.39 19.48 42.43
CA LYS A 128 27.66 19.17 41.75
C LYS A 128 27.75 17.71 41.28
N GLN A 129 27.09 16.78 41.98
CA GLN A 129 27.01 15.37 41.59
C GLN A 129 26.19 15.14 40.31
N ILE A 130 25.23 16.01 40.00
CA ILE A 130 24.47 15.96 38.74
C ILE A 130 25.30 16.57 37.62
N ILE A 131 25.91 17.73 37.87
CA ILE A 131 26.76 18.41 36.88
C ILE A 131 27.96 17.54 36.46
N SER A 132 28.57 16.81 37.41
CA SER A 132 29.71 15.94 37.12
C SER A 132 29.39 14.79 36.15
N GLN A 133 28.11 14.45 35.96
CA GLN A 133 27.64 13.45 34.99
C GLN A 133 27.58 13.98 33.55
N GLY A 134 27.86 15.28 33.36
CA GLY A 134 27.77 15.95 32.07
C GLY A 134 26.36 16.41 31.75
N MET A 135 26.23 17.69 31.39
CA MET A 135 24.99 18.36 31.04
C MET A 135 24.95 18.60 29.54
N PHE A 136 23.90 18.12 28.89
CA PHE A 136 23.68 18.19 27.45
C PHE A 136 22.50 19.11 27.15
N PRO A 137 22.59 19.96 26.12
CA PRO A 137 21.41 20.63 25.57
C PRO A 137 20.35 19.60 25.19
N ALA A 138 19.11 19.86 25.58
CA ALA A 138 17.99 18.96 25.40
C ALA A 138 16.71 19.73 25.04
N VAL A 139 15.84 19.07 24.29
CA VAL A 139 14.50 19.59 23.97
C VAL A 139 13.49 18.44 23.95
N VAL A 140 12.26 18.74 24.35
CA VAL A 140 11.09 17.88 24.16
C VAL A 140 9.98 18.67 23.48
N LEU A 141 9.35 18.06 22.48
CA LEU A 141 8.37 18.70 21.60
C LEU A 141 7.08 17.88 21.55
N LYS A 142 5.96 18.57 21.39
CA LYS A 142 4.63 18.03 21.15
C LYS A 142 3.92 18.90 20.11
N ASN A 143 3.78 18.33 18.91
CA ASN A 143 3.33 19.02 17.70
C ASN A 143 4.00 20.38 17.49
N ALA A 144 5.34 20.45 17.55
CA ALA A 144 6.12 21.69 17.52
C ALA A 144 7.42 21.53 16.71
N GLU A 145 8.03 22.65 16.32
CA GLU A 145 9.35 22.71 15.69
C GLU A 145 10.23 23.78 16.35
N MET A 146 11.51 23.46 16.54
CA MET A 146 12.51 24.39 17.05
C MET A 146 13.83 24.31 16.26
N GLU A 147 14.50 25.45 16.15
CA GLU A 147 15.84 25.60 15.57
C GLU A 147 16.85 26.01 16.63
N PHE A 148 18.08 25.50 16.54
CA PHE A 148 19.12 25.62 17.55
C PHE A 148 20.38 26.24 16.97
N ASN A 149 20.88 27.26 17.66
CA ASN A 149 22.21 27.79 17.43
C ASN A 149 23.10 27.45 18.64
N PHE A 150 24.18 26.71 18.41
CA PHE A 150 25.14 26.32 19.44
C PHE A 150 26.37 27.24 19.49
N GLY A 151 26.38 28.31 18.69
CA GLY A 151 27.52 29.23 18.49
C GLY A 151 28.22 29.12 17.15
N GLY A 152 27.67 28.37 16.20
CA GLY A 152 28.23 28.25 14.84
C GLY A 152 27.89 29.45 13.95
N THR A 153 26.94 30.27 14.38
CA THR A 153 26.55 31.57 13.80
C THR A 153 26.37 32.58 14.94
N PRO A 154 26.45 33.90 14.68
CA PRO A 154 26.15 34.90 15.70
C PRO A 154 24.79 34.62 16.36
N PHE A 155 24.74 34.73 17.68
CA PHE A 155 23.49 34.63 18.43
C PHE A 155 22.59 35.82 18.14
N LYS A 156 21.27 35.61 18.10
CA LYS A 156 20.30 36.69 17.90
C LYS A 156 20.32 37.66 19.08
N HIS A 157 20.54 37.13 20.28
CA HIS A 157 20.77 37.88 21.50
C HIS A 157 22.15 37.50 22.06
N SER A 158 22.99 38.50 22.30
CA SER A 158 24.36 38.25 22.78
C SER A 158 24.33 37.52 24.13
N LEU A 159 25.21 36.53 24.30
CA LEU A 159 25.42 35.90 25.60
C LEU A 159 25.97 36.94 26.59
N PRO A 160 25.63 36.84 27.89
CA PRO A 160 26.30 37.65 28.91
C PRO A 160 27.82 37.39 28.89
N ASP A 161 28.64 38.40 29.19
CA ASP A 161 30.11 38.39 28.99
C ASP A 161 30.84 37.18 29.61
N GLU A 162 30.28 36.61 30.66
CA GLU A 162 30.84 35.47 31.38
C GLU A 162 30.50 34.10 30.75
N TYR A 163 29.56 34.02 29.80
CA TYR A 163 29.12 32.79 29.14
C TYR A 163 29.71 32.65 27.73
N LYS A 164 30.12 31.43 27.40
CA LYS A 164 30.64 31.10 26.07
C LYS A 164 29.66 30.22 25.28
N PRO A 165 29.66 30.30 23.93
CA PRO A 165 28.87 29.39 23.12
C PRO A 165 29.31 27.94 23.32
N ILE A 166 28.35 27.02 23.46
CA ILE A 166 28.64 25.61 23.73
C ILE A 166 29.45 24.91 22.62
N ILE A 167 29.45 25.40 21.38
CA ILE A 167 30.31 24.83 20.33
C ILE A 167 31.80 25.02 20.62
N GLY A 168 32.15 26.06 21.39
CA GLY A 168 33.52 26.47 21.71
C GLY A 168 34.19 25.67 22.82
N ILE A 169 33.59 24.58 23.29
CA ILE A 169 34.22 23.71 24.29
C ILE A 169 35.46 23.03 23.68
N PRO A 170 36.63 23.09 24.34
CA PRO A 170 37.81 22.32 23.97
C PRO A 170 37.49 20.81 23.87
N ASN A 171 38.04 20.13 22.86
CA ASN A 171 37.71 18.72 22.57
C ASN A 171 38.04 17.76 23.72
N ASP A 172 39.05 18.07 24.53
CA ASP A 172 39.48 17.34 25.72
C ASP A 172 38.55 17.53 26.93
N LYS A 173 37.71 18.58 26.93
CA LYS A 173 36.77 18.91 28.00
C LYS A 173 35.30 18.61 27.65
N VAL A 174 35.05 18.05 26.47
CA VAL A 174 33.70 17.68 26.04
C VAL A 174 33.25 16.38 26.67
N PHE A 175 32.09 16.42 27.32
CA PHE A 175 31.34 15.22 27.64
C PHE A 175 30.67 14.69 26.36
N LYS A 176 31.04 13.50 25.91
CA LYS A 176 30.45 12.88 24.72
C LYS A 176 29.17 12.14 25.09
N ASN A 177 28.15 12.27 24.26
CA ASN A 177 26.92 11.49 24.39
C ASN A 177 27.17 10.08 23.84
N THR A 178 27.18 9.07 24.72
CA THR A 178 27.36 7.66 24.34
C THR A 178 26.04 6.93 24.10
N ASN A 179 24.89 7.56 24.35
CA ASN A 179 23.60 6.95 24.08
C ASN A 179 23.37 6.83 22.57
N GLY A 180 23.13 5.61 22.11
CA GLY A 180 22.98 5.31 20.69
C GLY A 180 24.30 5.26 19.91
N GLN A 181 25.45 5.52 20.55
CA GLN A 181 26.77 5.20 19.99
C GLN A 181 27.11 3.76 20.34
N ASN A 182 26.71 2.81 19.48
CA ASN A 182 27.54 1.62 19.35
C ASN A 182 28.81 2.05 18.63
N ASP A 183 29.97 1.77 19.22
CA ASP A 183 31.31 1.93 18.63
C ASP A 183 31.48 1.00 17.40
N GLU A 184 30.73 1.26 16.33
CA GLU A 184 30.95 0.72 14.99
C GLU A 184 31.02 1.87 13.96
N ALA A 185 31.59 3.00 14.36
CA ALA A 185 31.98 4.07 13.43
C ALA A 185 33.21 3.62 12.63
N GLY A 186 32.98 2.74 11.66
CA GLY A 186 34.00 2.19 10.77
C GLY A 186 33.54 1.01 9.91
N GLN A 187 32.43 0.36 10.26
CA GLN A 187 31.80 -0.63 9.39
C GLN A 187 30.45 -0.06 8.94
N GLY A 188 30.24 0.07 7.63
CA GLY A 188 28.93 0.44 7.08
C GLY A 188 27.85 -0.42 7.72
N ILE A 189 26.64 0.15 7.92
CA ILE A 189 25.46 -0.54 8.45
C ILE A 189 25.50 -1.98 7.96
N LYS A 190 25.79 -2.93 8.85
CA LYS A 190 25.78 -4.34 8.48
C LYS A 190 24.33 -4.63 8.09
N LEU A 191 24.06 -4.67 6.78
CA LEU A 191 22.76 -5.00 6.24
C LEU A 191 22.38 -6.33 6.87
N MET A 192 21.44 -6.31 7.83
CA MET A 192 20.87 -7.55 8.33
C MET A 192 20.28 -8.24 7.10
N ASN A 193 20.75 -9.45 6.80
CA ASN A 193 20.33 -10.17 5.60
C ASN A 193 18.80 -10.30 5.51
N ASN A 194 18.12 -10.35 6.66
CA ASN A 194 16.68 -10.45 6.77
C ASN A 194 15.94 -9.11 6.92
N ALA A 195 16.54 -7.97 6.54
CA ALA A 195 15.92 -6.65 6.62
C ALA A 195 16.00 -5.92 5.26
N PRO A 196 14.99 -6.07 4.38
CA PRO A 196 15.00 -5.50 3.03
C PRO A 196 14.87 -3.97 3.03
N GLN A 197 15.33 -3.35 1.95
CA GLN A 197 15.16 -1.93 1.69
C GLN A 197 13.79 -1.63 1.08
N ALA A 198 13.21 -2.56 0.33
CA ALA A 198 11.91 -2.39 -0.31
C ALA A 198 10.98 -3.58 -0.03
N ILE A 199 9.71 -3.28 0.25
CA ILE A 199 8.64 -4.27 0.34
C ILE A 199 7.53 -3.87 -0.62
N ILE A 200 7.19 -4.79 -1.51
CA ILE A 200 6.09 -4.71 -2.46
C ILE A 200 5.03 -5.72 -2.03
N ILE A 201 3.84 -5.23 -1.70
CA ILE A 201 2.69 -6.05 -1.32
C ILE A 201 1.75 -6.18 -2.52
N GLU A 202 1.40 -7.42 -2.81
CA GLU A 202 0.58 -7.82 -3.95
C GLU A 202 -0.64 -8.62 -3.46
N PRO A 203 -1.87 -8.35 -3.95
CA PRO A 203 -3.08 -9.03 -3.46
C PRO A 203 -3.19 -10.50 -3.87
N SER A 204 -2.45 -10.93 -4.89
CA SER A 204 -2.49 -12.30 -5.39
C SER A 204 -1.08 -12.87 -5.58
N ARG A 205 -0.99 -14.20 -5.57
CA ARG A 205 0.28 -14.92 -5.74
C ARG A 205 0.79 -14.77 -7.17
N GLU A 206 -0.13 -14.80 -8.12
CA GLU A 206 0.15 -14.68 -9.54
C GLU A 206 0.70 -13.29 -9.89
N LEU A 207 0.20 -12.22 -9.26
CA LEU A 207 0.72 -10.88 -9.45
C LEU A 207 2.10 -10.73 -8.80
N ALA A 208 2.28 -11.25 -7.57
CA ALA A 208 3.59 -11.30 -6.93
C ALA A 208 4.66 -12.03 -7.74
N GLU A 209 4.30 -13.17 -8.36
CA GLU A 209 5.18 -13.89 -9.28
C GLU A 209 5.56 -13.02 -10.48
N GLN A 210 4.58 -12.37 -11.12
CA GLN A 210 4.82 -11.48 -12.27
C GLN A 210 5.74 -10.31 -11.91
N THR A 211 5.47 -9.60 -10.81
CA THR A 211 6.29 -8.49 -10.33
C THR A 211 7.72 -8.96 -10.03
N SER A 212 7.88 -10.12 -9.38
CA SER A 212 9.19 -10.72 -9.12
C SER A 212 9.93 -11.10 -10.41
N GLU A 213 9.24 -11.63 -11.42
CA GLU A 213 9.83 -11.94 -12.73
C GLU A 213 10.29 -10.68 -13.47
N GLN A 214 9.56 -9.58 -13.38
CA GLN A 214 9.99 -8.31 -13.97
C GLN A 214 11.23 -7.77 -13.25
N ILE A 215 11.25 -7.77 -11.92
CA ILE A 215 12.44 -7.38 -11.14
C ILE A 215 13.66 -8.23 -11.56
N LYS A 216 13.48 -9.54 -11.74
CA LYS A 216 14.53 -10.44 -12.25
C LYS A 216 15.03 -10.07 -13.64
N LYS A 217 14.19 -9.51 -14.51
CA LYS A 217 14.60 -9.03 -15.83
C LYS A 217 15.40 -7.73 -15.71
N PHE A 218 14.94 -6.79 -14.87
CA PHE A 218 15.63 -5.52 -14.65
C PHE A 218 16.99 -5.69 -13.98
N LYS A 219 17.08 -6.52 -12.93
CA LYS A 219 18.33 -6.69 -12.17
C LYS A 219 19.50 -7.25 -12.99
N LYS A 220 19.22 -7.95 -14.11
CA LYS A 220 20.28 -8.46 -15.02
C LYS A 220 21.16 -7.35 -15.59
N TYR A 221 20.66 -6.12 -15.60
CA TYR A 221 21.38 -4.95 -16.09
C TYR A 221 22.04 -4.13 -14.96
N LEU A 222 21.95 -4.59 -13.71
CA LEU A 222 22.52 -3.94 -12.53
C LEU A 222 23.51 -4.90 -11.86
N SER A 223 24.79 -4.73 -12.21
CA SER A 223 25.88 -5.56 -11.69
C SER A 223 26.55 -4.99 -10.43
N ASP A 224 26.40 -3.69 -10.18
CA ASP A 224 26.94 -3.03 -8.98
C ASP A 224 26.01 -1.88 -8.54
N PRO A 225 25.27 -2.03 -7.43
CA PRO A 225 25.17 -3.24 -6.60
C PRO A 225 24.33 -4.34 -7.27
N GLU A 226 24.67 -5.61 -7.00
CA GLU A 226 23.80 -6.75 -7.33
C GLU A 226 22.55 -6.72 -6.44
N ILE A 227 21.36 -6.66 -7.06
CA ILE A 227 20.09 -6.64 -6.33
C ILE A 227 19.67 -8.07 -5.98
N ARG A 228 19.43 -8.32 -4.68
CA ARG A 228 18.84 -9.56 -4.18
C ARG A 228 17.34 -9.39 -3.98
N GLU A 229 16.54 -10.13 -4.73
CA GLU A 229 15.09 -10.17 -4.61
C GLU A 229 14.63 -11.49 -3.98
N LEU A 230 13.56 -11.44 -3.19
CA LEU A 230 12.90 -12.64 -2.68
C LEU A 230 11.38 -12.56 -2.86
N LEU A 231 10.82 -13.65 -3.39
CA LEU A 231 9.37 -13.84 -3.53
C LEU A 231 8.80 -14.51 -2.27
N VAL A 232 7.94 -13.78 -1.56
CA VAL A 232 7.32 -14.17 -0.29
C VAL A 232 5.85 -14.56 -0.51
N ILE A 233 5.77 -15.74 -1.12
CA ILE A 233 4.61 -16.60 -1.43
C ILE A 233 3.92 -17.39 -0.33
N GLY A 234 2.59 -17.41 -0.23
CA GLY A 234 1.89 -18.61 0.25
C GLY A 234 2.37 -19.88 -0.49
N GLY A 235 2.12 -21.09 0.03
CA GLY A 235 2.22 -22.38 -0.69
C GLY A 235 3.57 -22.77 -1.32
N ILE A 236 4.61 -21.98 -1.11
CA ILE A 236 6.00 -22.43 -1.13
C ILE A 236 6.34 -22.85 0.31
N ASN A 237 7.23 -23.84 0.47
CA ASN A 237 7.68 -24.25 1.80
C ASN A 237 8.33 -23.06 2.52
N ILE A 238 7.78 -22.70 3.68
CA ILE A 238 8.21 -21.54 4.46
C ILE A 238 9.66 -21.67 4.93
N LYS A 239 10.14 -22.90 5.21
CA LYS A 239 11.53 -23.13 5.63
C LYS A 239 12.53 -22.72 4.56
N THR A 240 12.17 -22.86 3.28
CA THR A 240 13.02 -22.45 2.16
C THR A 240 13.15 -20.93 2.08
N GLN A 241 12.05 -20.20 2.35
CA GLN A 241 12.04 -18.73 2.42
C GLN A 241 12.82 -18.23 3.63
N ILE A 242 12.64 -18.85 4.80
CA ILE A 242 13.40 -18.53 6.02
C ILE A 242 14.91 -18.74 5.78
N SER A 243 15.28 -19.91 5.23
CA SER A 243 16.68 -20.22 4.90
C SER A 243 17.27 -19.20 3.93
N HIS A 244 16.52 -18.76 2.92
CA HIS A 244 16.98 -17.73 1.99
C HIS A 244 17.21 -16.38 2.68
N LEU A 245 16.27 -15.94 3.53
CA LEU A 245 16.41 -14.70 4.31
C LEU A 245 17.62 -14.74 5.26
N GLN A 246 17.90 -15.89 5.87
CA GLN A 246 19.00 -16.06 6.81
C GLN A 246 20.37 -16.16 6.11
N ASN A 247 20.46 -16.96 5.05
CA ASN A 247 21.73 -17.31 4.41
C ASN A 247 22.15 -16.36 3.29
N VAL A 248 21.19 -15.84 2.52
CA VAL A 248 21.44 -15.00 1.33
C VAL A 248 21.04 -13.55 1.60
N GLY A 249 19.88 -13.38 2.23
CA GLY A 249 19.23 -12.10 2.44
C GLY A 249 18.40 -11.62 1.25
N ALA A 250 17.78 -10.45 1.40
CA ALA A 250 16.99 -9.81 0.36
C ALA A 250 17.05 -8.29 0.50
N ASP A 251 17.24 -7.58 -0.61
CA ASP A 251 17.15 -6.13 -0.71
C ASP A 251 15.72 -5.70 -1.07
N ILE A 252 15.04 -6.49 -1.93
CA ILE A 252 13.65 -6.28 -2.35
C ILE A 252 12.84 -7.53 -2.03
N ILE A 253 11.74 -7.36 -1.30
CA ILE A 253 10.76 -8.42 -1.10
C ILE A 253 9.49 -8.08 -1.88
N VAL A 254 9.03 -9.04 -2.67
CA VAL A 254 7.69 -9.04 -3.27
C VAL A 254 6.90 -10.14 -2.60
N GLY A 255 5.72 -9.85 -2.05
CA GLY A 255 4.99 -10.88 -1.32
C GLY A 255 3.49 -10.63 -1.18
N THR A 256 2.79 -11.71 -0.85
CA THR A 256 1.37 -11.65 -0.48
C THR A 256 1.22 -11.38 1.02
N PRO A 257 0.19 -10.62 1.45
CA PRO A 257 0.05 -10.14 2.83
C PRO A 257 0.18 -11.24 3.90
N GLY A 258 -0.58 -12.34 3.78
CA GLY A 258 -0.58 -13.39 4.81
C GLY A 258 0.80 -14.06 5.01
N ARG A 259 1.56 -14.32 3.93
CA ARG A 259 2.90 -14.91 4.09
C ARG A 259 3.92 -13.89 4.63
N LEU A 260 3.79 -12.62 4.27
CA LEU A 260 4.61 -11.56 4.85
C LEU A 260 4.37 -11.47 6.36
N GLU A 261 3.11 -11.48 6.78
CA GLU A 261 2.71 -11.48 8.19
C GLU A 261 3.30 -12.66 8.97
N ASP A 262 3.24 -13.89 8.41
CA ASP A 262 3.83 -15.10 9.03
C ASP A 262 5.34 -14.90 9.32
N LEU A 263 6.10 -14.39 8.34
CA LEU A 263 7.55 -14.23 8.45
C LEU A 263 7.95 -13.09 9.40
N ILE A 264 7.15 -12.02 9.44
CA ILE A 264 7.42 -10.85 10.29
C ILE A 264 7.07 -11.18 11.74
N THR A 265 5.88 -11.74 11.98
CA THR A 265 5.43 -12.15 13.32
C THR A 265 6.32 -13.24 13.89
N GLY A 266 6.83 -14.14 13.04
CA GLY A 266 7.81 -15.15 13.43
C GLY A 266 9.22 -14.63 13.70
N GLY A 267 9.49 -13.33 13.48
CA GLY A 267 10.82 -12.71 13.67
C GLY A 267 11.84 -13.07 12.60
N TYR A 268 11.43 -13.72 11.51
CA TYR A 268 12.32 -14.13 10.42
C TYR A 268 12.57 -12.98 9.43
N LEU A 269 11.64 -12.04 9.31
CA LEU A 269 11.73 -10.87 8.45
C LEU A 269 11.60 -9.58 9.28
N SER A 270 12.61 -8.72 9.24
CA SER A 270 12.63 -7.43 9.93
C SER A 270 12.29 -6.28 8.99
N LEU A 271 11.51 -5.30 9.48
CA LEU A 271 11.15 -4.10 8.72
C LEU A 271 12.08 -2.91 9.02
N ALA A 272 13.10 -3.10 9.85
CA ALA A 272 13.95 -2.04 10.38
C ALA A 272 14.76 -1.27 9.30
N ASN A 273 15.01 -1.88 8.15
CA ASN A 273 15.73 -1.24 7.04
C ASN A 273 14.83 -0.78 5.90
N CYS A 274 13.51 -0.98 5.99
CA CYS A 274 12.60 -0.63 4.92
C CYS A 274 12.63 0.88 4.64
N ARG A 275 12.76 1.24 3.36
CA ARG A 275 12.79 2.62 2.82
C ARG A 275 11.72 2.84 1.78
N PHE A 276 11.33 1.78 1.07
CA PHE A 276 10.27 1.82 0.07
C PHE A 276 9.17 0.84 0.47
N PHE A 277 7.97 1.37 0.65
CA PHE A 277 6.78 0.58 0.93
C PHE A 277 5.78 0.72 -0.20
N ILE A 278 5.59 -0.33 -0.99
CA ILE A 278 4.76 -0.33 -2.18
C ILE A 278 3.54 -1.20 -1.93
N LEU A 279 2.36 -0.64 -2.19
CA LEU A 279 1.09 -1.36 -2.24
C LEU A 279 0.61 -1.35 -3.69
N ASP A 280 0.64 -2.49 -4.35
CA ASP A 280 0.05 -2.65 -5.67
C ASP A 280 -1.37 -3.23 -5.57
N GLU A 281 -2.24 -2.86 -6.52
CA GLU A 281 -3.69 -3.13 -6.48
C GLU A 281 -4.29 -2.89 -5.07
N ALA A 282 -4.07 -1.70 -4.52
CA ALA A 282 -4.37 -1.39 -3.12
C ALA A 282 -5.87 -1.49 -2.78
N ASP A 283 -6.76 -1.14 -3.70
CA ASP A 283 -8.20 -1.41 -3.58
C ASP A 283 -8.49 -2.91 -3.41
N GLY A 284 -7.78 -3.75 -4.15
CA GLY A 284 -7.82 -5.20 -4.03
C GLY A 284 -7.38 -5.70 -2.66
N LEU A 285 -6.30 -5.14 -2.12
CA LEU A 285 -5.78 -5.46 -0.78
C LEU A 285 -6.76 -5.08 0.33
N LEU A 286 -7.35 -3.88 0.25
CA LEU A 286 -8.28 -3.37 1.25
C LEU A 286 -9.59 -4.17 1.26
N LYS A 287 -10.13 -4.51 0.09
CA LYS A 287 -11.33 -5.37 -0.04
C LYS A 287 -11.14 -6.77 0.53
N GLN A 288 -9.92 -7.31 0.48
CA GLN A 288 -9.61 -8.61 1.09
C GLN A 288 -9.42 -8.54 2.62
N GLY A 289 -9.56 -7.34 3.22
CA GLY A 289 -9.49 -7.16 4.67
C GLY A 289 -8.08 -6.93 5.22
N TYR A 290 -7.09 -6.60 4.38
CA TYR A 290 -5.70 -6.43 4.81
C TYR A 290 -5.36 -5.05 5.38
N THR A 291 -6.35 -4.18 5.62
CA THR A 291 -6.16 -2.83 6.17
C THR A 291 -5.35 -2.84 7.46
N ASN A 292 -5.74 -3.68 8.43
CA ASN A 292 -5.06 -3.76 9.73
C ASN A 292 -3.59 -4.19 9.60
N LEU A 293 -3.32 -5.16 8.73
CA LEU A 293 -1.97 -5.64 8.46
C LEU A 293 -1.12 -4.53 7.84
N ILE A 294 -1.62 -3.83 6.81
CA ILE A 294 -0.92 -2.69 6.20
C ILE A 294 -0.56 -1.63 7.24
N GLU A 295 -1.49 -1.29 8.14
CA GLU A 295 -1.24 -0.34 9.24
C GLU A 295 -0.22 -0.85 10.26
N GLN A 296 -0.22 -2.14 10.59
CA GLN A 296 0.78 -2.75 11.47
C GLN A 296 2.17 -2.74 10.84
N LEU A 297 2.28 -3.15 9.57
CA LEU A 297 3.53 -3.13 8.81
C LEU A 297 4.07 -1.70 8.74
N HIS A 298 3.21 -0.75 8.38
CA HIS A 298 3.58 0.66 8.37
C HIS A 298 4.12 1.08 9.75
N ARG A 299 3.44 0.81 10.87
CA ARG A 299 3.92 1.20 12.21
C ARG A 299 5.30 0.65 12.57
N GLN A 300 5.64 -0.55 12.10
CA GLN A 300 6.94 -1.19 12.37
C GLN A 300 8.07 -0.66 11.47
N MET A 301 7.76 0.00 10.35
CA MET A 301 8.75 0.59 9.44
C MET A 301 9.26 1.94 9.94
N PRO A 302 10.57 2.22 9.92
CA PRO A 302 11.12 3.53 10.29
C PRO A 302 10.57 4.63 9.39
N LYS A 303 10.00 5.68 9.98
CA LYS A 303 9.46 6.83 9.24
C LYS A 303 10.53 7.78 8.73
N VAL A 304 11.61 7.90 9.49
CA VAL A 304 12.77 8.73 9.17
C VAL A 304 14.02 7.99 9.59
N THR A 305 15.00 7.98 8.70
CA THR A 305 16.27 7.28 8.83
C THR A 305 17.33 8.15 9.53
N SER A 306 18.45 7.56 9.89
CA SER A 306 19.61 8.28 10.45
C SER A 306 20.19 9.33 9.50
N ASP A 307 20.06 9.15 8.18
CA ASP A 307 20.43 10.12 7.13
C ASP A 307 19.31 11.13 6.78
N GLY A 308 18.22 11.14 7.55
CA GLY A 308 17.13 12.13 7.42
C GLY A 308 16.16 11.87 6.25
N LYS A 309 16.29 10.74 5.55
CA LYS A 309 15.37 10.34 4.49
C LYS A 309 14.08 9.78 5.10
N ARG A 310 12.97 10.04 4.43
CA ARG A 310 11.65 9.56 4.85
C ARG A 310 11.36 8.20 4.21
N LEU A 311 10.52 7.41 4.87
CA LEU A 311 9.89 6.25 4.22
C LEU A 311 9.12 6.74 2.99
N GLN A 312 9.48 6.24 1.82
CA GLN A 312 8.72 6.51 0.60
C GLN A 312 7.67 5.43 0.43
N MET A 313 6.41 5.87 0.28
CA MET A 313 5.28 4.98 0.08
C MET A 313 4.70 5.20 -1.31
N ILE A 314 4.46 4.12 -2.04
CA ILE A 314 3.85 4.13 -3.39
C ILE A 314 2.59 3.27 -3.31
N VAL A 315 1.48 3.83 -3.77
CA VAL A 315 0.18 3.14 -3.78
C VAL A 315 -0.34 3.16 -5.20
N CYS A 316 -0.44 1.98 -5.80
CA CYS A 316 -1.07 1.78 -7.10
C CYS A 316 -2.46 1.21 -6.88
N SER A 317 -3.48 1.84 -7.47
CA SER A 317 -4.87 1.39 -7.40
C SER A 317 -5.59 1.78 -8.67
N ALA A 318 -6.48 0.92 -9.15
CA ALA A 318 -7.36 1.26 -10.26
C ALA A 318 -8.44 2.28 -9.83
N THR A 319 -8.80 2.28 -8.55
CA THR A 319 -9.86 3.13 -7.99
C THR A 319 -9.30 4.10 -6.93
N LEU A 320 -8.55 5.12 -7.36
CA LEU A 320 -7.93 6.10 -6.45
C LEU A 320 -8.94 6.89 -5.62
N HIS A 321 -10.16 7.10 -6.14
CA HIS A 321 -11.24 7.82 -5.47
C HIS A 321 -12.06 6.96 -4.51
N ALA A 322 -11.80 5.65 -4.44
CA ALA A 322 -12.49 4.79 -3.50
C ALA A 322 -12.23 5.27 -2.06
N PHE A 323 -13.29 5.39 -1.27
CA PHE A 323 -13.22 5.94 0.09
C PHE A 323 -12.13 5.28 0.96
N GLU A 324 -12.05 3.95 0.92
CA GLU A 324 -11.06 3.21 1.70
C GLU A 324 -9.61 3.46 1.24
N VAL A 325 -9.38 3.61 -0.08
CA VAL A 325 -8.05 3.94 -0.63
C VAL A 325 -7.63 5.34 -0.20
N LYS A 326 -8.54 6.32 -0.34
CA LYS A 326 -8.31 7.71 0.07
C LYS A 326 -8.03 7.83 1.56
N LYS A 327 -8.87 7.20 2.38
CA LYS A 327 -8.72 7.15 3.84
C LYS A 327 -7.39 6.53 4.27
N MET A 328 -6.96 5.44 3.62
CA MET A 328 -5.67 4.82 3.88
C MET A 328 -4.51 5.75 3.50
N ALA A 329 -4.57 6.36 2.32
CA ALA A 329 -3.55 7.29 1.83
C ALA A 329 -3.40 8.50 2.78
N GLU A 330 -4.49 9.13 3.18
CA GLU A 330 -4.50 10.25 4.14
C GLU A 330 -3.96 9.86 5.52
N LYS A 331 -4.19 8.62 5.94
CA LYS A 331 -3.74 8.10 7.24
C LYS A 331 -2.26 7.71 7.25
N LEU A 332 -1.75 7.12 6.17
CA LEU A 332 -0.42 6.48 6.14
C LEU A 332 0.62 7.29 5.37
N MET A 333 0.23 8.00 4.32
CA MET A 333 1.17 8.69 3.43
C MET A 333 1.39 10.13 3.86
N TYR A 334 2.63 10.60 3.75
CA TYR A 334 2.99 11.98 4.06
C TYR A 334 2.97 12.83 2.78
N PHE A 335 2.00 13.76 2.67
CA PHE A 335 1.82 14.67 1.53
C PHE A 335 1.91 13.96 0.17
N PRO A 336 1.03 12.97 -0.10
CA PRO A 336 1.08 12.19 -1.33
C PRO A 336 0.78 13.05 -2.55
N THR A 337 1.50 12.80 -3.65
CA THR A 337 1.14 13.33 -4.97
C THR A 337 0.15 12.38 -5.62
N TRP A 338 -1.03 12.88 -5.96
CA TRP A 338 -2.05 12.12 -6.66
C TRP A 338 -1.80 12.19 -8.16
N VAL A 339 -1.53 11.05 -8.77
CA VAL A 339 -1.41 10.91 -10.23
C VAL A 339 -2.60 10.12 -10.72
N ASP A 340 -3.69 10.82 -11.03
CA ASP A 340 -4.89 10.23 -11.59
C ASP A 340 -4.89 10.41 -13.12
N LEU A 341 -4.81 9.30 -13.84
CA LEU A 341 -4.73 9.27 -15.30
C LEU A 341 -6.10 9.19 -15.98
N LYS A 342 -7.18 8.90 -15.24
CA LYS A 342 -8.50 8.61 -15.82
C LYS A 342 -9.63 9.49 -15.28
N GLY A 343 -9.54 9.99 -14.06
CA GLY A 343 -10.68 10.61 -13.38
C GLY A 343 -11.63 9.53 -12.85
N GLU A 344 -12.91 9.61 -13.24
CA GLU A 344 -13.92 8.60 -12.89
C GLU A 344 -13.74 7.29 -13.68
N ASP A 345 -14.31 6.19 -13.18
CA ASP A 345 -14.22 4.88 -13.83
C ASP A 345 -14.90 4.93 -15.20
N ALA A 346 -14.11 4.88 -16.28
CA ALA A 346 -14.60 4.88 -17.66
C ALA A 346 -14.29 3.56 -18.38
N VAL A 347 -15.21 3.16 -19.26
CA VAL A 347 -15.01 2.04 -20.20
C VAL A 347 -14.06 2.51 -21.32
N PRO A 348 -12.95 1.81 -21.59
CA PRO A 348 -12.10 2.16 -22.73
C PRO A 348 -12.87 2.05 -24.05
N GLU A 349 -12.65 2.97 -24.99
CA GLU A 349 -13.27 2.94 -26.33
C GLU A 349 -12.95 1.65 -27.12
N THR A 350 -11.87 0.97 -26.75
CA THR A 350 -11.46 -0.31 -27.34
C THR A 350 -12.24 -1.51 -26.80
N VAL A 351 -13.16 -1.30 -25.86
CA VAL A 351 -14.00 -2.34 -25.25
C VAL A 351 -15.44 -2.13 -25.69
N HIS A 352 -15.93 -3.01 -26.56
CA HIS A 352 -17.35 -3.15 -26.81
C HIS A 352 -17.93 -4.08 -25.74
N HIS A 353 -18.93 -3.61 -25.00
CA HIS A 353 -19.60 -4.41 -23.98
C HIS A 353 -21.11 -4.42 -24.15
N VAL A 354 -21.71 -5.61 -23.98
CA VAL A 354 -23.13 -5.86 -24.20
C VAL A 354 -23.70 -6.72 -23.07
N VAL A 355 -25.00 -6.58 -22.85
CA VAL A 355 -25.78 -7.41 -21.94
C VAL A 355 -26.67 -8.34 -22.74
N VAL A 356 -26.63 -9.63 -22.41
CA VAL A 356 -27.59 -10.61 -22.90
C VAL A 356 -28.54 -10.94 -21.79
N THR A 357 -29.83 -10.69 -22.02
CA THR A 357 -30.88 -10.99 -21.05
C THR A 357 -31.18 -12.49 -21.02
N VAL A 358 -31.06 -13.10 -19.84
CA VAL A 358 -31.41 -14.50 -19.57
C VAL A 358 -32.75 -14.53 -18.86
N ASP A 359 -33.80 -14.88 -19.61
CA ASP A 359 -35.17 -14.90 -19.09
C ASP A 359 -35.70 -16.35 -19.00
N PRO A 360 -35.78 -16.95 -17.80
CA PRO A 360 -36.27 -18.31 -17.61
C PRO A 360 -37.78 -18.48 -17.85
N GLN A 361 -38.51 -17.37 -17.99
CA GLN A 361 -39.92 -17.37 -18.34
C GLN A 361 -40.13 -17.38 -19.85
N LYS A 362 -39.25 -16.71 -20.62
CA LYS A 362 -39.30 -16.71 -22.09
C LYS A 362 -38.57 -17.90 -22.69
N ASP A 363 -37.36 -18.19 -22.22
CA ASP A 363 -36.57 -19.33 -22.67
C ASP A 363 -36.89 -20.56 -21.82
N LYS A 364 -37.79 -21.43 -22.32
CA LYS A 364 -38.18 -22.67 -21.65
C LYS A 364 -37.30 -23.87 -22.01
N SER A 365 -36.22 -23.67 -22.78
CA SER A 365 -35.36 -24.77 -23.23
C SER A 365 -34.73 -25.56 -22.08
N TRP A 366 -34.49 -24.91 -20.94
CA TRP A 366 -33.94 -25.52 -19.72
C TRP A 366 -34.70 -26.77 -19.25
N GLY A 367 -36.01 -26.84 -19.48
CA GLY A 367 -36.81 -28.01 -19.11
C GLY A 367 -36.59 -29.24 -19.99
N THR A 368 -35.87 -29.08 -21.11
CA THR A 368 -35.64 -30.12 -22.12
C THR A 368 -34.15 -30.37 -22.41
N LEU A 369 -33.24 -29.67 -21.71
CA LEU A 369 -31.80 -29.83 -21.90
C LEU A 369 -31.36 -31.23 -21.48
N ARG A 370 -30.89 -32.03 -22.45
CA ARG A 370 -30.37 -33.37 -22.19
C ARG A 370 -28.95 -33.37 -21.59
N ARG A 371 -28.16 -32.36 -21.95
CA ARG A 371 -26.81 -32.12 -21.42
C ARG A 371 -26.78 -30.70 -20.93
N HIS A 372 -26.71 -30.52 -19.62
CA HIS A 372 -26.67 -29.21 -18.99
C HIS A 372 -25.53 -29.12 -17.99
N ILE A 373 -25.23 -27.89 -17.57
CA ILE A 373 -24.27 -27.61 -16.51
C ILE A 373 -24.81 -28.16 -15.18
N ASN A 374 -23.93 -28.69 -14.33
CA ASN A 374 -24.30 -28.99 -12.95
C ASN A 374 -24.43 -27.68 -12.17
N THR A 375 -25.46 -27.55 -11.35
CA THR A 375 -25.67 -26.34 -10.52
C THR A 375 -24.96 -26.47 -9.17
N ASP A 376 -25.04 -25.42 -8.35
CA ASP A 376 -24.43 -25.33 -7.01
C ASP A 376 -25.20 -26.11 -5.93
N GLY A 377 -26.29 -26.79 -6.31
CA GLY A 377 -27.09 -27.64 -5.44
C GLY A 377 -27.93 -26.88 -4.40
N VAL A 378 -28.02 -25.55 -4.48
CA VAL A 378 -28.79 -24.74 -3.52
C VAL A 378 -30.29 -25.08 -3.53
N HIS A 379 -30.77 -25.64 -4.65
CA HIS A 379 -32.16 -26.02 -4.88
C HIS A 379 -32.43 -27.53 -4.78
N ASN A 380 -31.48 -28.33 -4.27
CA ASN A 380 -31.64 -29.80 -4.20
C ASN A 380 -32.84 -30.24 -3.33
N GLU A 381 -33.21 -29.46 -2.33
CA GLU A 381 -34.34 -29.71 -1.43
C GLU A 381 -35.62 -28.96 -1.88
N ASP A 382 -35.52 -28.12 -2.92
CA ASP A 382 -36.65 -27.37 -3.46
C ASP A 382 -37.39 -28.20 -4.53
N ASN A 383 -38.70 -28.02 -4.65
CA ASN A 383 -39.50 -28.74 -5.67
C ASN A 383 -39.41 -28.05 -7.05
N VAL A 384 -38.22 -28.06 -7.64
CA VAL A 384 -37.94 -27.46 -8.95
C VAL A 384 -38.41 -28.38 -10.06
N ARG A 385 -39.30 -27.88 -10.93
CA ARG A 385 -39.81 -28.64 -12.09
C ARG A 385 -40.11 -27.72 -13.27
N PRO A 386 -39.86 -28.16 -14.53
CA PRO A 386 -40.33 -27.45 -15.70
C PRO A 386 -41.84 -27.18 -15.64
N GLY A 387 -42.23 -25.92 -15.88
CA GLY A 387 -43.62 -25.46 -15.81
C GLY A 387 -44.05 -24.86 -14.46
N ASN A 388 -43.28 -25.05 -13.39
CA ASN A 388 -43.43 -24.29 -12.16
C ASN A 388 -42.77 -22.91 -12.33
N ASN A 389 -43.40 -21.84 -11.84
CA ASN A 389 -42.85 -20.48 -11.87
C ASN A 389 -42.51 -19.97 -10.45
N SER A 390 -42.27 -20.87 -9.50
CA SER A 390 -41.77 -20.47 -8.18
C SER A 390 -40.40 -19.78 -8.30
N PRO A 391 -40.06 -18.86 -7.39
CA PRO A 391 -38.76 -18.18 -7.40
C PRO A 391 -37.57 -19.16 -7.47
N GLU A 392 -37.65 -20.27 -6.72
CA GLU A 392 -36.62 -21.32 -6.70
C GLU A 392 -36.51 -22.04 -8.05
N THR A 393 -37.65 -22.30 -8.70
CA THR A 393 -37.66 -22.95 -10.01
C THR A 393 -37.05 -22.04 -11.07
N LEU A 394 -37.42 -20.76 -11.06
CA LEU A 394 -36.87 -19.79 -12.00
C LEU A 394 -35.38 -19.54 -11.75
N SER A 395 -34.95 -19.53 -10.49
CA SER A 395 -33.54 -19.44 -10.11
C SER A 395 -32.72 -20.63 -10.64
N GLU A 396 -33.18 -21.87 -10.43
CA GLU A 396 -32.49 -23.04 -10.99
C GLU A 396 -32.48 -23.00 -12.54
N ALA A 397 -33.58 -22.58 -13.15
CA ALA A 397 -33.65 -22.41 -14.60
C ALA A 397 -32.62 -21.42 -15.13
N VAL A 398 -32.40 -20.28 -14.46
CA VAL A 398 -31.36 -19.31 -14.82
C VAL A 398 -29.97 -19.95 -14.77
N LYS A 399 -29.64 -20.69 -13.72
CA LYS A 399 -28.33 -21.37 -13.58
C LYS A 399 -28.07 -22.31 -14.76
N LEU A 400 -29.09 -23.06 -15.18
CA LEU A 400 -29.01 -23.96 -16.34
C LEU A 400 -28.85 -23.18 -17.65
N LEU A 401 -29.68 -22.15 -17.87
CA LEU A 401 -29.66 -21.32 -19.08
C LEU A 401 -28.34 -20.57 -19.24
N LYS A 402 -27.75 -20.06 -18.16
CA LYS A 402 -26.45 -19.35 -18.22
C LYS A 402 -25.32 -20.24 -18.76
N GLY A 403 -25.33 -21.53 -18.42
CA GLY A 403 -24.42 -22.50 -19.02
C GLY A 403 -24.59 -22.61 -20.54
N GLU A 404 -25.84 -22.73 -21.00
CA GLU A 404 -26.18 -22.82 -22.43
C GLU A 404 -25.87 -21.52 -23.18
N TYR A 405 -26.16 -20.36 -22.58
CA TYR A 405 -25.93 -19.04 -23.18
C TYR A 405 -24.43 -18.75 -23.31
N CYS A 406 -23.61 -19.24 -22.39
CA CYS A 406 -22.15 -19.18 -22.51
C CYS A 406 -21.65 -19.91 -23.77
N ILE A 407 -22.15 -21.14 -24.02
CA ILE A 407 -21.80 -21.91 -25.23
C ILE A 407 -22.32 -21.21 -26.49
N ARG A 408 -23.56 -20.70 -26.45
CA ARG A 408 -24.16 -19.97 -27.56
C ARG A 408 -23.36 -18.73 -27.93
N ALA A 409 -22.89 -17.97 -26.94
CA ALA A 409 -22.03 -16.80 -27.15
C ALA A 409 -20.69 -17.19 -27.78
N ILE A 410 -20.05 -18.25 -27.28
CA ILE A 410 -18.80 -18.79 -27.85
C ILE A 410 -18.98 -19.14 -29.33
N ASP A 411 -20.07 -19.83 -29.65
CA ASP A 411 -20.33 -20.32 -31.00
C ASP A 411 -20.72 -19.21 -31.96
N LYS A 412 -21.61 -18.29 -31.54
CA LYS A 412 -22.07 -17.18 -32.38
C LYS A 412 -20.91 -16.28 -32.79
N HIS A 413 -20.00 -15.98 -31.87
CA HIS A 413 -18.86 -15.10 -32.13
C HIS A 413 -17.59 -15.85 -32.56
N ASN A 414 -17.67 -17.18 -32.77
CA ASN A 414 -16.55 -18.03 -33.12
C ASN A 414 -15.32 -17.77 -32.23
N MET A 415 -15.54 -17.73 -30.92
CA MET A 415 -14.50 -17.36 -29.97
C MET A 415 -13.40 -18.44 -29.95
N ASP A 416 -12.19 -18.03 -30.31
CA ASP A 416 -11.00 -18.87 -30.26
C ASP A 416 -10.20 -18.67 -28.98
N ARG A 417 -10.39 -17.51 -28.32
CA ARG A 417 -9.74 -17.18 -27.06
C ARG A 417 -10.61 -16.27 -26.20
N ALA A 418 -11.02 -16.73 -25.01
CA ALA A 418 -11.78 -15.89 -24.08
C ALA A 418 -11.43 -16.15 -22.61
N ILE A 419 -11.65 -15.12 -21.78
CA ILE A 419 -11.71 -15.26 -20.32
C ILE A 419 -13.17 -15.27 -19.90
N ILE A 420 -13.53 -16.19 -19.02
CA ILE A 420 -14.90 -16.40 -18.57
C ILE A 420 -14.93 -16.23 -17.05
N PHE A 421 -15.81 -15.34 -16.58
CA PHE A 421 -15.94 -15.02 -15.18
C PHE A 421 -17.17 -15.69 -14.57
N CYS A 422 -16.95 -16.40 -13.47
CA CYS A 422 -17.99 -16.91 -12.60
C CYS A 422 -17.85 -16.31 -11.20
N ARG A 423 -18.96 -16.22 -10.48
CA ARG A 423 -18.97 -15.69 -9.11
C ARG A 423 -18.25 -16.61 -8.12
N THR A 424 -18.50 -17.92 -8.18
CA THR A 424 -17.95 -18.88 -7.21
C THR A 424 -16.95 -19.86 -7.84
N LYS A 425 -16.14 -20.46 -6.97
CA LYS A 425 -15.17 -21.52 -7.32
C LYS A 425 -15.88 -22.77 -7.86
N LEU A 426 -17.02 -23.11 -7.28
CA LEU A 426 -17.82 -24.25 -7.69
C LEU A 426 -18.42 -24.04 -9.08
N ASP A 427 -18.90 -22.84 -9.38
CA ASP A 427 -19.43 -22.50 -10.71
C ASP A 427 -18.34 -22.57 -11.78
N CYS A 428 -17.10 -22.18 -11.46
CA CYS A 428 -15.96 -22.37 -12.36
C CYS A 428 -15.78 -23.86 -12.70
N ASP A 429 -15.74 -24.73 -11.68
CA ASP A 429 -15.55 -26.17 -11.86
C ASP A 429 -16.70 -26.83 -12.60
N ASN A 430 -17.93 -26.42 -12.33
CA ASN A 430 -19.12 -26.90 -13.01
C ASN A 430 -19.12 -26.50 -14.48
N LEU A 431 -18.75 -25.25 -14.79
CA LEU A 431 -18.66 -24.76 -16.17
C LEU A 431 -17.53 -25.47 -16.94
N GLU A 432 -16.37 -25.68 -16.33
CA GLU A 432 -15.26 -26.42 -16.94
C GLU A 432 -15.68 -27.85 -17.31
N LYS A 433 -16.34 -28.55 -16.38
CA LYS A 433 -16.85 -29.91 -16.62
C LYS A 433 -17.89 -29.91 -17.74
N TYR A 434 -18.79 -28.95 -17.74
CA TYR A 434 -19.85 -28.84 -18.75
C TYR A 434 -19.28 -28.56 -20.15
N MET A 435 -18.40 -27.57 -20.29
CA MET A 435 -17.72 -27.27 -21.55
C MET A 435 -16.97 -28.50 -22.10
N LYS A 436 -16.23 -29.20 -21.23
CA LYS A 436 -15.53 -30.46 -21.58
C LYS A 436 -16.47 -31.62 -21.88
N LEU A 437 -17.67 -31.65 -21.30
CA LEU A 437 -18.68 -32.68 -21.57
C LEU A 437 -19.30 -32.50 -22.96
N ILE A 438 -19.50 -31.25 -23.39
CA ILE A 438 -20.05 -30.97 -24.72
C ILE A 438 -19.02 -31.31 -25.80
N ASP A 439 -17.84 -30.70 -25.74
CA ASP A 439 -16.73 -30.95 -26.69
C ASP A 439 -15.40 -30.48 -26.09
N ARG A 440 -14.53 -31.43 -25.74
CA ARG A 440 -13.21 -31.17 -25.13
C ARG A 440 -12.25 -30.39 -26.02
N ASN A 441 -12.38 -30.50 -27.34
CA ASN A 441 -11.49 -29.85 -28.29
C ASN A 441 -11.99 -28.45 -28.62
N ARG A 442 -13.28 -28.33 -28.98
CA ARG A 442 -13.90 -27.04 -29.32
C ARG A 442 -13.93 -26.10 -28.12
N TYR A 443 -14.25 -26.61 -26.94
CA TYR A 443 -14.35 -25.85 -25.69
C TYR A 443 -13.20 -26.14 -24.72
N SER A 444 -12.00 -26.36 -25.24
CA SER A 444 -10.81 -26.61 -24.41
C SER A 444 -10.61 -25.47 -23.40
N CYS A 445 -10.68 -25.82 -22.12
CA CYS A 445 -10.73 -24.84 -21.03
C CYS A 445 -9.98 -25.32 -19.79
N VAL A 446 -9.59 -24.34 -18.96
CA VAL A 446 -8.97 -24.54 -17.65
C VAL A 446 -9.53 -23.56 -16.64
N CYS A 447 -9.54 -23.96 -15.36
CA CYS A 447 -10.01 -23.14 -14.25
C CYS A 447 -8.87 -22.47 -13.47
N LEU A 448 -9.09 -21.24 -13.02
CA LEU A 448 -8.19 -20.50 -12.14
C LEU A 448 -9.01 -19.88 -10.99
N HIS A 449 -8.91 -20.48 -9.79
CA HIS A 449 -9.56 -19.99 -8.57
C HIS A 449 -8.81 -20.50 -7.32
N GLY A 450 -9.16 -19.96 -6.16
CA GLY A 450 -8.40 -20.15 -4.91
C GLY A 450 -8.35 -21.56 -4.32
N ASP A 451 -9.20 -22.50 -4.76
CA ASP A 451 -9.17 -23.90 -4.28
C ASP A 451 -8.29 -24.80 -5.15
N ARG A 452 -7.88 -24.33 -6.34
CA ARG A 452 -6.90 -25.06 -7.16
C ARG A 452 -5.53 -25.00 -6.51
N ARG A 453 -4.76 -26.09 -6.67
CA ARG A 453 -3.41 -26.15 -6.11
C ARG A 453 -2.53 -25.08 -6.78
N PRO A 454 -1.56 -24.47 -6.07
CA PRO A 454 -0.73 -23.42 -6.66
C PRO A 454 -0.04 -23.83 -7.98
N ASN A 455 0.55 -25.02 -8.02
CA ASN A 455 1.20 -25.55 -9.23
C ASN A 455 0.20 -25.76 -10.38
N GLU A 456 -1.03 -26.15 -10.05
CA GLU A 456 -2.11 -26.33 -11.03
C GLU A 456 -2.56 -24.98 -11.59
N ARG A 457 -2.73 -23.95 -10.74
CA ARG A 457 -3.06 -22.59 -11.19
C ARG A 457 -2.03 -22.04 -12.17
N LYS A 458 -0.73 -22.20 -11.84
CA LYS A 458 0.38 -21.81 -12.72
C LYS A 458 0.36 -22.57 -14.04
N ALA A 459 0.22 -23.90 -13.99
CA ALA A 459 0.16 -24.74 -15.19
C ALA A 459 -1.04 -24.38 -16.08
N ASN A 460 -2.21 -24.11 -15.49
CA ASN A 460 -3.41 -23.70 -16.21
C ASN A 460 -3.22 -22.34 -16.88
N LEU A 461 -2.68 -21.36 -16.15
CA LEU A 461 -2.38 -20.04 -16.71
C LEU A 461 -1.39 -20.13 -17.87
N GLU A 462 -0.31 -20.91 -17.73
CA GLU A 462 0.68 -21.12 -18.79
C GLU A 462 0.08 -21.84 -20.00
N THR A 463 -0.78 -22.83 -19.78
CA THR A 463 -1.46 -23.56 -20.85
C THR A 463 -2.35 -22.61 -21.67
N PHE A 464 -3.04 -21.69 -21.01
CA PHE A 464 -3.84 -20.65 -21.66
C PHE A 464 -3.00 -19.55 -22.33
N LYS A 465 -1.91 -19.09 -21.69
CA LYS A 465 -0.99 -18.09 -22.26
C LYS A 465 -0.34 -18.62 -23.54
N ASN A 466 0.03 -19.90 -23.57
CA ASN A 466 0.64 -20.58 -24.70
C ASN A 466 -0.37 -21.09 -25.75
N ASN A 467 -1.63 -20.64 -25.71
CA ASN A 467 -2.69 -20.99 -26.66
C ASN A 467 -2.96 -22.51 -26.80
N LYS A 468 -2.65 -23.31 -25.77
CA LYS A 468 -2.96 -24.75 -25.77
C LYS A 468 -4.41 -25.06 -25.42
N VAL A 469 -5.08 -24.12 -24.75
CA VAL A 469 -6.51 -24.13 -24.47
C VAL A 469 -7.10 -22.78 -24.86
N LYS A 470 -8.37 -22.79 -25.25
CA LYS A 470 -9.08 -21.61 -25.76
C LYS A 470 -9.69 -20.74 -24.66
N PHE A 471 -10.11 -21.34 -23.55
CA PHE A 471 -10.87 -20.63 -22.52
C PHE A 471 -10.23 -20.71 -21.14
N LEU A 472 -10.19 -19.56 -20.45
CA LEU A 472 -9.78 -19.47 -19.05
C LEU A 472 -11.00 -19.10 -18.20
N ILE A 473 -11.44 -20.01 -17.33
CA ILE A 473 -12.57 -19.78 -16.43
C ILE A 473 -12.02 -19.37 -15.06
N CYS A 474 -12.52 -18.29 -14.46
CA CYS A 474 -11.97 -17.77 -13.22
C CYS A 474 -12.96 -16.99 -12.35
N THR A 475 -12.57 -16.80 -11.09
CA THR A 475 -13.23 -15.85 -10.17
C THR A 475 -12.47 -14.52 -10.14
N ASP A 476 -13.11 -13.45 -9.66
CA ASP A 476 -12.50 -12.10 -9.56
C ASP A 476 -11.14 -12.12 -8.85
N VAL A 477 -11.08 -12.77 -7.68
CA VAL A 477 -9.86 -12.84 -6.86
C VAL A 477 -8.70 -13.47 -7.62
N ALA A 478 -9.01 -14.48 -8.44
CA ALA A 478 -8.01 -15.22 -9.19
C ALA A 478 -7.55 -14.49 -10.46
N ALA A 479 -8.41 -13.64 -11.04
CA ALA A 479 -8.13 -12.90 -12.26
C ALA A 479 -7.41 -11.57 -12.02
N ARG A 480 -7.42 -11.05 -10.79
CA ARG A 480 -6.69 -9.85 -10.38
C ARG A 480 -5.19 -9.99 -10.68
N GLY A 481 -4.61 -8.96 -11.29
CA GLY A 481 -3.21 -8.99 -11.71
C GLY A 481 -2.83 -10.00 -12.81
N LEU A 482 -3.77 -10.65 -13.51
CA LEU A 482 -3.39 -11.48 -14.65
C LEU A 482 -2.98 -10.61 -15.85
N ASP A 483 -1.69 -10.64 -16.22
CA ASP A 483 -1.21 -10.10 -17.49
C ASP A 483 -1.47 -11.10 -18.63
N ILE A 484 -2.55 -10.86 -19.36
CA ILE A 484 -2.94 -11.57 -20.58
C ILE A 484 -3.04 -10.54 -21.69
N THR A 485 -2.07 -10.54 -22.61
CA THR A 485 -2.01 -9.57 -23.70
C THR A 485 -2.95 -9.95 -24.84
N GLY A 486 -3.73 -8.98 -25.33
CA GLY A 486 -4.48 -9.10 -26.59
C GLY A 486 -5.62 -10.12 -26.57
N LEU A 487 -6.37 -10.20 -25.47
CA LEU A 487 -7.54 -11.05 -25.39
C LEU A 487 -8.73 -10.44 -26.19
N PRO A 488 -9.34 -11.18 -27.13
CA PRO A 488 -10.43 -10.63 -27.96
C PRO A 488 -11.80 -10.69 -27.27
N PHE A 489 -12.04 -11.68 -26.41
CA PHE A 489 -13.37 -11.95 -25.85
C PHE A 489 -13.33 -12.11 -24.33
N MET A 490 -14.40 -11.64 -23.68
CA MET A 490 -14.69 -11.88 -22.27
C MET A 490 -16.17 -12.19 -22.08
N ILE A 491 -16.50 -13.16 -21.22
CA ILE A 491 -17.87 -13.49 -20.84
C ILE A 491 -18.03 -13.41 -19.32
N ASN A 492 -18.97 -12.59 -18.85
CA ASN A 492 -19.50 -12.68 -17.49
C ASN A 492 -20.67 -13.66 -17.48
N VAL A 493 -20.46 -14.86 -16.93
CA VAL A 493 -21.55 -15.82 -16.71
C VAL A 493 -22.42 -15.37 -15.53
N THR A 494 -21.80 -14.75 -14.54
CA THR A 494 -22.47 -14.08 -13.42
C THR A 494 -21.91 -12.68 -13.30
N LEU A 495 -22.75 -11.67 -13.07
CA LEU A 495 -22.25 -10.34 -12.75
C LEU A 495 -21.38 -10.35 -11.47
N PRO A 496 -20.47 -9.37 -11.30
CA PRO A 496 -19.75 -9.21 -10.04
C PRO A 496 -20.63 -8.59 -8.96
N ASP A 497 -20.37 -8.96 -7.70
CA ASP A 497 -21.07 -8.42 -6.51
C ASP A 497 -20.81 -6.92 -6.32
N GLU A 498 -19.75 -6.37 -6.90
CA GLU A 498 -19.38 -4.95 -6.83
C GLU A 498 -19.16 -4.38 -8.22
N LYS A 499 -19.75 -3.20 -8.47
CA LYS A 499 -19.65 -2.46 -9.73
C LYS A 499 -18.21 -2.15 -10.19
N SER A 500 -17.29 -1.88 -9.27
CA SER A 500 -15.87 -1.66 -9.61
C SER A 500 -15.19 -2.91 -10.19
N ASN A 501 -15.60 -4.12 -9.76
CA ASN A 501 -15.06 -5.35 -10.34
C ASN A 501 -15.55 -5.53 -11.80
N TYR A 502 -16.71 -5.00 -12.19
CA TYR A 502 -17.19 -5.05 -13.58
C TYR A 502 -16.19 -4.38 -14.53
N VAL A 503 -15.73 -3.16 -14.17
CA VAL A 503 -14.71 -2.41 -14.92
C VAL A 503 -13.41 -3.21 -15.03
N HIS A 504 -12.99 -3.86 -13.95
CA HIS A 504 -11.80 -4.73 -13.95
C HIS A 504 -11.93 -5.96 -14.84
N ARG A 505 -13.14 -6.53 -14.96
CA ARG A 505 -13.41 -7.69 -15.82
C ARG A 505 -13.40 -7.29 -17.29
N ILE A 506 -14.14 -6.24 -17.67
CA ILE A 506 -14.18 -5.77 -19.07
C ILE A 506 -12.82 -5.21 -19.52
N GLY A 507 -12.03 -4.64 -18.60
CA GLY A 507 -10.65 -4.20 -18.87
C GLY A 507 -9.64 -5.33 -19.09
N ARG A 508 -10.07 -6.61 -19.09
CA ARG A 508 -9.26 -7.76 -19.54
C ARG A 508 -9.18 -7.86 -21.06
N VAL A 509 -10.14 -7.29 -21.77
CA VAL A 509 -10.13 -7.14 -23.22
C VAL A 509 -9.84 -5.68 -23.59
N GLY A 510 -9.73 -5.37 -24.88
CA GLY A 510 -9.53 -3.98 -25.32
C GLY A 510 -8.10 -3.42 -25.11
N ARG A 511 -7.12 -4.27 -24.76
CA ARG A 511 -5.74 -3.83 -24.48
C ARG A 511 -4.92 -3.68 -25.76
N ALA A 512 -3.93 -2.78 -25.74
CA ALA A 512 -2.96 -2.57 -26.82
C ALA A 512 -3.60 -2.20 -28.19
N GLU A 513 -4.59 -1.30 -28.18
CA GLU A 513 -5.29 -0.77 -29.38
C GLU A 513 -6.07 -1.82 -30.19
N ARG A 514 -6.44 -2.94 -29.55
CA ARG A 514 -7.23 -4.02 -30.17
C ARG A 514 -8.65 -3.96 -29.65
N MET A 515 -9.64 -4.11 -30.53
CA MET A 515 -11.04 -4.16 -30.13
C MET A 515 -11.32 -5.46 -29.37
N GLY A 516 -11.99 -5.34 -28.22
CA GLY A 516 -12.44 -6.47 -27.41
C GLY A 516 -13.95 -6.48 -27.25
N LEU A 517 -14.54 -7.68 -27.18
CA LEU A 517 -15.96 -7.87 -26.89
C LEU A 517 -16.15 -8.47 -25.49
N ALA A 518 -16.93 -7.79 -24.66
CA ALA A 518 -17.32 -8.20 -23.33
C ALA A 518 -18.82 -8.50 -23.28
N ILE A 519 -19.21 -9.76 -23.11
CA ILE A 519 -20.61 -10.18 -23.04
C ILE A 519 -20.97 -10.46 -21.59
N SER A 520 -22.05 -9.87 -21.08
CA SER A 520 -22.55 -10.15 -19.74
C SER A 520 -23.92 -10.81 -19.77
N LEU A 521 -24.01 -12.02 -19.22
CA LEU A 521 -25.28 -12.75 -19.09
C LEU A 521 -26.00 -12.28 -17.83
N VAL A 522 -27.15 -11.63 -17.99
CA VAL A 522 -27.90 -10.99 -16.90
C VAL A 522 -29.29 -11.60 -16.81
N SER A 523 -29.60 -12.18 -15.66
CA SER A 523 -30.92 -12.76 -15.39
C SER A 523 -32.02 -11.70 -15.27
N THR A 524 -33.25 -12.03 -15.69
CA THR A 524 -34.42 -11.14 -15.48
C THR A 524 -35.07 -11.30 -14.10
N VAL A 525 -34.65 -12.30 -13.34
CA VAL A 525 -35.20 -12.65 -12.03
C VAL A 525 -34.06 -12.93 -11.06
N PRO A 526 -34.23 -12.66 -9.75
CA PRO A 526 -33.20 -12.95 -8.77
C PRO A 526 -32.86 -14.44 -8.70
N GLU A 527 -31.57 -14.75 -8.56
CA GLU A 527 -31.06 -16.11 -8.35
C GLU A 527 -30.80 -16.37 -6.86
N LYS A 528 -31.28 -17.46 -6.31
CA LYS A 528 -30.87 -17.90 -4.98
C LYS A 528 -29.45 -18.44 -5.07
N VAL A 529 -28.54 -17.91 -4.25
CA VAL A 529 -27.12 -18.31 -4.26
C VAL A 529 -26.62 -18.51 -2.83
N TRP A 530 -25.58 -19.34 -2.69
CA TRP A 530 -24.86 -19.49 -1.43
C TRP A 530 -24.14 -18.19 -1.02
N TYR A 531 -24.26 -17.85 0.27
CA TYR A 531 -23.61 -16.70 0.90
C TYR A 531 -23.21 -17.04 2.34
N HIS A 532 -21.92 -17.32 2.54
CA HIS A 532 -21.37 -17.76 3.81
C HIS A 532 -20.54 -16.66 4.45
N GLY A 533 -20.96 -16.16 5.61
CA GLY A 533 -20.12 -15.32 6.47
C GLY A 533 -19.70 -16.02 7.75
N GLU A 534 -19.26 -15.24 8.74
CA GLU A 534 -18.68 -15.74 9.99
C GLU A 534 -19.66 -16.58 10.83
N TRP A 535 -20.97 -16.39 10.64
CA TRP A 535 -22.00 -17.17 11.31
C TRP A 535 -22.11 -18.62 10.79
N CYS A 536 -21.59 -18.90 9.59
CA CYS A 536 -21.60 -20.24 9.02
C CYS A 536 -20.50 -21.08 9.66
N SER A 537 -20.88 -22.02 10.53
CA SER A 537 -19.95 -22.89 11.25
C SER A 537 -19.05 -23.72 10.32
N SER A 538 -19.58 -24.19 9.19
CA SER A 538 -18.81 -24.94 8.19
C SER A 538 -18.04 -24.06 7.21
N ARG A 539 -18.21 -22.74 7.26
CA ARG A 539 -17.64 -21.76 6.32
C ARG A 539 -17.85 -22.19 4.86
N GLY A 540 -19.03 -22.71 4.55
CA GLY A 540 -19.43 -23.17 3.24
C GLY A 540 -18.96 -24.58 2.85
N ARG A 541 -18.17 -25.27 3.67
CA ARG A 541 -17.79 -26.66 3.40
C ARG A 541 -18.98 -27.58 3.67
N ASN A 542 -19.51 -28.21 2.62
CA ASN A 542 -20.67 -29.11 2.71
C ASN A 542 -21.85 -28.46 3.49
N CYS A 543 -22.06 -27.15 3.31
CA CYS A 543 -23.17 -26.46 3.94
C CYS A 543 -24.49 -26.92 3.29
N TRP A 544 -25.51 -27.15 4.12
CA TRP A 544 -26.85 -27.57 3.69
C TRP A 544 -27.94 -26.56 4.10
N ASN A 545 -27.58 -25.46 4.76
CA ASN A 545 -28.53 -24.47 5.26
C ASN A 545 -28.96 -23.51 4.14
N THR A 546 -29.95 -23.91 3.36
CA THR A 546 -30.46 -23.14 2.20
C THR A 546 -31.39 -21.99 2.58
N ASN A 547 -31.57 -21.70 3.87
CA ASN A 547 -32.36 -20.56 4.32
C ASN A 547 -31.68 -19.23 3.94
N LEU A 548 -32.47 -18.16 3.90
CA LEU A 548 -31.93 -16.81 3.66
C LEU A 548 -31.21 -16.26 4.90
N ILE A 549 -30.22 -15.40 4.69
CA ILE A 549 -29.47 -14.77 5.80
C ILE A 549 -30.34 -13.92 6.73
N ASP A 550 -31.49 -13.46 6.25
CA ASP A 550 -32.44 -12.64 7.00
C ASP A 550 -33.41 -13.47 7.85
N ASN A 551 -33.40 -14.81 7.70
CA ASN A 551 -34.21 -15.70 8.52
C ASN A 551 -33.65 -15.79 9.95
N GLN A 552 -34.49 -16.23 10.89
CA GLN A 552 -34.12 -16.53 12.28
C GLN A 552 -34.39 -18.02 12.56
N PRO A 553 -33.35 -18.86 12.76
CA PRO A 553 -31.92 -18.55 12.74
C PRO A 553 -31.38 -18.20 11.34
N LYS A 554 -30.24 -17.48 11.29
CA LYS A 554 -29.63 -17.04 10.03
C LYS A 554 -29.34 -18.21 9.10
N GLY A 555 -29.78 -18.08 7.85
CA GLY A 555 -29.48 -19.01 6.76
C GLY A 555 -28.12 -18.79 6.11
N CYS A 556 -27.83 -19.48 5.00
CA CYS A 556 -26.59 -19.34 4.22
C CYS A 556 -26.85 -19.02 2.74
N CYS A 557 -28.00 -18.42 2.41
CA CYS A 557 -28.35 -18.00 1.06
C CYS A 557 -28.78 -16.53 0.99
N ILE A 558 -28.65 -15.94 -0.20
CA ILE A 558 -29.23 -14.64 -0.57
C ILE A 558 -29.93 -14.75 -1.91
N TRP A 559 -30.81 -13.80 -2.20
CA TRP A 559 -31.30 -13.55 -3.55
C TRP A 559 -30.35 -12.58 -4.25
N TYR A 560 -29.65 -13.09 -5.26
CA TYR A 560 -28.70 -12.39 -6.10
C TYR A 560 -29.45 -11.65 -7.22
N ASN A 561 -29.56 -10.34 -7.10
CA ASN A 561 -30.41 -9.51 -7.96
C ASN A 561 -29.57 -8.82 -9.05
N GLU A 562 -29.26 -9.56 -10.12
CA GLU A 562 -28.51 -9.02 -11.25
C GLU A 562 -29.17 -7.84 -11.96
N PRO A 563 -30.52 -7.75 -12.08
CA PRO A 563 -31.18 -6.52 -12.54
C PRO A 563 -30.80 -5.27 -11.72
N GLN A 564 -30.62 -5.41 -10.40
CA GLN A 564 -30.14 -4.30 -9.58
C GLN A 564 -28.66 -4.02 -9.85
N PHE A 565 -27.82 -5.06 -9.92
CA PHE A 565 -26.39 -4.87 -10.13
C PHE A 565 -26.05 -4.22 -11.48
N ILE A 566 -26.80 -4.55 -12.54
CA ILE A 566 -26.59 -3.89 -13.83
C ILE A 566 -27.00 -2.41 -13.76
N ALA A 567 -28.10 -2.07 -13.07
CA ALA A 567 -28.50 -0.69 -12.84
C ALA A 567 -27.43 0.09 -12.05
N ASP A 568 -26.88 -0.50 -10.99
CA ASP A 568 -25.80 0.10 -10.19
C ASP A 568 -24.51 0.32 -11.02
N ILE A 569 -24.24 -0.57 -11.98
CA ILE A 569 -23.11 -0.45 -12.92
C ILE A 569 -23.36 0.67 -13.93
N GLU A 570 -24.56 0.73 -14.53
CA GLU A 570 -24.95 1.77 -15.49
C GLU A 570 -24.93 3.16 -14.85
N GLU A 571 -25.44 3.29 -13.63
CA GLU A 571 -25.38 4.52 -12.84
C GLU A 571 -23.93 4.94 -12.58
N HIS A 572 -23.06 3.99 -12.21
CA HIS A 572 -21.66 4.25 -11.91
C HIS A 572 -20.84 4.66 -13.12
N LEU A 573 -21.13 4.08 -14.27
CA LEU A 573 -20.46 4.40 -15.53
C LEU A 573 -21.13 5.58 -16.26
N ASN A 574 -22.30 6.02 -15.77
CA ASN A 574 -23.14 7.03 -16.42
C ASN A 574 -23.43 6.71 -17.89
N ILE A 575 -23.71 5.44 -18.20
CA ILE A 575 -24.06 4.93 -19.54
C ILE A 575 -25.15 3.87 -19.43
N THR A 576 -25.91 3.67 -20.49
CA THR A 576 -26.77 2.49 -20.66
C THR A 576 -26.02 1.46 -21.49
N ILE A 577 -25.88 0.25 -20.98
CA ILE A 577 -25.17 -0.83 -21.67
C ILE A 577 -26.12 -1.43 -22.70
N GLN A 578 -25.64 -1.61 -23.93
CA GLN A 578 -26.45 -2.16 -25.02
C GLN A 578 -26.95 -3.56 -24.66
N GLN A 579 -28.27 -3.76 -24.74
CA GLN A 579 -28.91 -5.05 -24.54
C GLN A 579 -29.12 -5.75 -25.87
N ILE A 580 -28.77 -7.03 -25.95
CA ILE A 580 -28.94 -7.87 -27.13
C ILE A 580 -29.80 -9.10 -26.81
N GLY A 581 -30.40 -9.66 -27.86
CA GLY A 581 -31.31 -10.80 -27.76
C GLY A 581 -30.62 -12.14 -27.47
N PRO A 582 -31.40 -13.20 -27.22
CA PRO A 582 -30.90 -14.56 -27.01
C PRO A 582 -30.14 -15.17 -28.20
N ASP A 583 -30.23 -14.56 -29.38
CA ASP A 583 -29.51 -14.88 -30.61
C ASP A 583 -28.05 -14.39 -30.59
N MET A 584 -27.67 -13.63 -29.57
CA MET A 584 -26.32 -13.09 -29.35
C MET A 584 -25.86 -12.19 -30.51
N GLU A 585 -26.80 -11.53 -31.19
CA GLU A 585 -26.47 -10.60 -32.27
C GLU A 585 -26.08 -9.24 -31.70
N VAL A 586 -24.78 -8.94 -31.84
CA VAL A 586 -24.23 -7.62 -31.52
C VAL A 586 -24.47 -6.73 -32.75
N PRO A 587 -25.25 -5.64 -32.63
CA PRO A 587 -25.45 -4.69 -33.71
C PRO A 587 -24.11 -4.19 -34.24
N GLN A 588 -23.99 -4.10 -35.56
CA GLN A 588 -22.85 -3.42 -36.17
C GLN A 588 -23.11 -1.93 -36.01
N ASP A 589 -22.42 -1.26 -35.10
CA ASP A 589 -22.51 0.20 -34.98
C ASP A 589 -22.18 0.84 -36.35
N GLU A 590 -22.98 1.82 -36.76
CA GLU A 590 -22.92 2.51 -38.06
C GLU A 590 -21.60 3.26 -38.32
N PHE A 591 -20.57 3.14 -37.46
CA PHE A 591 -19.36 3.94 -37.55
C PHE A 591 -18.10 3.26 -38.06
N GLU A 592 -17.95 1.93 -38.06
CA GLU A 592 -16.77 1.31 -38.71
C GLU A 592 -17.10 -0.07 -39.29
N GLY A 593 -16.75 -0.28 -40.56
CA GLY A 593 -16.97 -1.54 -41.25
C GLY A 593 -16.47 -2.76 -40.47
N LYS A 594 -17.26 -3.85 -40.52
CA LYS A 594 -16.98 -5.21 -40.01
C LYS A 594 -15.86 -5.29 -38.95
N VAL A 595 -16.15 -4.83 -37.73
CA VAL A 595 -15.24 -4.94 -36.58
C VAL A 595 -14.85 -6.40 -36.36
N ILE A 596 -13.55 -6.71 -36.47
CA ILE A 596 -12.99 -8.01 -36.12
C ILE A 596 -12.36 -7.90 -34.72
N TYR A 597 -12.99 -8.50 -33.73
CA TYR A 597 -12.48 -8.51 -32.36
C TYR A 597 -11.12 -9.22 -32.30
N GLY A 598 -10.18 -8.62 -31.59
CA GLY A 598 -8.78 -9.06 -31.55
C GLY A 598 -7.89 -8.50 -32.66
N GLU A 599 -8.39 -7.75 -33.64
CA GLU A 599 -7.53 -7.01 -34.58
C GLU A 599 -7.21 -5.59 -34.07
N LYS A 600 -6.08 -5.03 -34.54
CA LYS A 600 -5.76 -3.62 -34.33
C LYS A 600 -6.68 -2.77 -35.20
N ARG A 601 -7.20 -1.67 -34.67
CA ARG A 601 -8.08 -0.74 -35.41
C ARG A 601 -7.30 -0.13 -36.59
N ARG A 602 -7.75 -0.35 -37.83
CA ARG A 602 -7.06 0.09 -39.06
C ARG A 602 -7.31 1.58 -39.43
N ASN A 603 -8.31 2.24 -38.83
CA ASN A 603 -8.83 3.53 -39.31
C ASN A 603 -8.64 4.74 -38.39
N LEU A 604 -7.90 4.63 -37.29
CA LEU A 604 -7.23 5.82 -36.77
C LEU A 604 -5.92 5.92 -37.54
N GLY A 605 -5.84 6.90 -38.45
CA GLY A 605 -4.58 7.46 -38.89
C GLY A 605 -3.87 8.03 -37.67
N SER A 606 -3.29 7.15 -36.86
CA SER A 606 -2.47 7.53 -35.75
C SER A 606 -1.09 7.80 -36.34
N LEU A 607 -0.77 9.08 -36.46
CA LEU A 607 0.61 9.58 -36.39
C LEU A 607 1.25 9.26 -35.02
N TYR A 608 0.82 8.19 -34.35
CA TYR A 608 1.36 7.75 -33.08
C TYR A 608 2.54 6.83 -33.39
N GLU A 609 3.73 7.43 -33.42
CA GLU A 609 4.94 6.72 -33.04
C GLU A 609 4.62 5.94 -31.75
N ASN A 610 4.99 4.64 -31.71
CA ASN A 610 4.78 3.76 -30.57
C ASN A 610 4.94 4.53 -29.25
N HIS A 611 4.07 4.34 -28.26
CA HIS A 611 4.14 5.08 -26.99
C HIS A 611 5.55 5.07 -26.36
N THR A 612 6.34 4.01 -26.60
CA THR A 612 7.77 3.91 -26.26
C THR A 612 8.65 4.97 -26.95
N ALA A 613 8.42 5.26 -28.23
CA ALA A 613 9.07 6.32 -28.99
C ALA A 613 8.60 7.71 -28.56
N GLN A 614 7.31 7.89 -28.21
CA GLN A 614 6.81 9.15 -27.63
C GLN A 614 7.38 9.43 -26.23
N MET A 615 7.57 8.40 -25.42
CA MET A 615 8.17 8.52 -24.08
C MET A 615 9.70 8.56 -24.12
N ALA A 616 10.35 8.06 -25.16
CA ALA A 616 11.83 8.03 -25.23
C ALA A 616 12.48 9.41 -25.05
N PRO A 617 11.99 10.52 -25.64
CA PRO A 617 12.50 11.86 -25.37
C PRO A 617 12.36 12.25 -23.90
N ILE A 618 11.19 12.02 -23.32
CA ILE A 618 10.87 12.38 -21.93
C ILE A 618 11.71 11.55 -20.95
N VAL A 619 11.85 10.25 -21.19
CA VAL A 619 12.69 9.36 -20.38
C VAL A 619 14.15 9.79 -20.49
N ARG A 620 14.65 10.12 -21.69
CA ARG A 620 16.01 10.67 -21.86
C ARG A 620 16.20 11.99 -21.12
N GLU A 621 15.19 12.85 -21.13
CA GLU A 621 15.22 14.11 -20.40
C GLU A 621 15.23 13.88 -18.88
N LEU A 622 14.39 12.98 -18.36
CA LEU A 622 14.39 12.54 -16.97
C LEU A 622 15.75 11.97 -16.55
N THR A 623 16.33 11.08 -17.36
CA THR A 623 17.67 10.53 -17.09
C THR A 623 18.74 11.62 -17.08
N LYS A 624 18.65 12.63 -17.97
CA LYS A 624 19.55 13.79 -17.97
C LYS A 624 19.38 14.64 -16.71
N LEU A 625 18.14 14.91 -16.30
CA LEU A 625 17.82 15.69 -15.12
C LEU A 625 18.30 14.98 -13.85
N GLU A 626 18.08 13.68 -13.75
CA GLU A 626 18.58 12.83 -12.67
C GLU A 626 20.11 12.85 -12.62
N SER A 627 20.77 12.59 -13.76
CA SER A 627 22.24 12.62 -13.86
C SER A 627 22.80 13.99 -13.45
N SER A 628 22.14 15.07 -13.87
CA SER A 628 22.53 16.44 -13.52
C SER A 628 22.35 16.71 -12.02
N ALA A 629 21.25 16.23 -11.43
CA ALA A 629 21.00 16.36 -9.99
C ALA A 629 22.03 15.58 -9.16
N GLN A 630 22.38 14.36 -9.58
CA GLN A 630 23.41 13.54 -8.95
C GLN A 630 24.80 14.19 -9.08
N LEU A 631 25.16 14.70 -10.25
CA LEU A 631 26.42 15.43 -10.48
C LEU A 631 26.51 16.69 -9.62
N LEU A 632 25.43 17.48 -9.55
CA LEU A 632 25.35 18.67 -8.69
C LEU A 632 25.50 18.31 -7.21
N TYR A 633 24.90 17.21 -6.78
CA TYR A 633 25.05 16.69 -5.42
C TYR A 633 26.50 16.31 -5.11
N VAL A 634 27.14 15.53 -5.99
CA VAL A 634 28.54 15.10 -5.86
C VAL A 634 29.48 16.30 -5.87
N GLN A 635 29.32 17.25 -6.79
CA GLN A 635 30.11 18.49 -6.84
C GLN A 635 29.95 19.29 -5.54
N ARG A 636 28.73 19.49 -5.04
CA ARG A 636 28.51 20.21 -3.78
C ARG A 636 29.13 19.50 -2.57
N HIS A 637 29.19 18.17 -2.57
CA HIS A 637 29.80 17.40 -1.48
C HIS A 637 31.34 17.36 -1.56
N LEU A 638 31.91 17.18 -2.75
CA LEU A 638 33.36 17.19 -2.94
C LEU A 638 33.97 18.59 -2.75
N THR A 639 33.25 19.65 -3.13
CA THR A 639 33.70 21.03 -2.88
C THR A 639 33.76 21.38 -1.39
N LYS A 640 33.00 20.67 -0.54
CA LYS A 640 33.11 20.78 0.92
C LYS A 640 34.38 20.12 1.47
N LEU A 641 34.81 19.00 0.91
CA LEU A 641 36.05 18.30 1.30
C LEU A 641 37.31 19.07 0.89
N ALA A 642 37.30 19.70 -0.29
CA ALA A 642 38.43 20.50 -0.78
C ALA A 642 38.65 21.82 -0.03
N ARG A 643 37.67 22.30 0.77
CA ARG A 643 37.81 23.49 1.63
C ARG A 643 38.30 23.17 3.04
N THR A 644 38.59 21.90 3.32
CA THR A 644 39.08 21.40 4.62
C THR A 644 40.45 20.72 4.52
N CYS A 645 41.18 20.90 3.41
CA CYS A 645 42.61 20.61 3.29
C CYS A 645 43.40 21.91 3.26
#